data_AF-A0A9X2BTR7-F1
#
_entry.id   AF-A0A9X2BTR7-F1
#
_cell.length_a   1.000
_cell.length_b   1.000
_cell.length_c   1.000
_cell.angle_alpha   90.00
_cell.angle_beta   90.00
_cell.angle_gamma   90.00
#
_symmetry.space_group_name_H-M   'P 1'
#
loop_
_entity.id
_entity.type
_entity.pdbx_description
1 polymer ?
#
loop_
_entity_poly.entity_id
_entity_poly.type
_entity_poly.pdbx_seq_one_letter_code
_entity_poly.pdbx_strand_id
1 'polypeptide(L)'
;MRRLLLVLAVCLAAGGTIAAVDGATERQLRGAATRLAAALGNGAAVTWRDATADPVRGTVTLAGVELRRGTLTVTAAELTLTGLHDFGFRAAVARDLRLANPQQVGRGTVASLSLGSLVLPPPPAAGRPPLPLTLERGTLEGFRFEVADGSLVLDRLELAGLAVAAAALRGERTGTTPFTLDRGTLAGLAVRAPDEAASLGSLTLEGLLPGRMARLALADAGLEFSYRNAPVALRLERASADGLDLVAIIEASLAGREPPLQMTPSSLQVQGLEGRAANGVSGRLGSLAMSFGVEEGRRVLRTSAGAIAFDAGEAGAAPLRALGYDRPNFSLAMTLYHDAAHDDALYGGVTVIGRHMGQLGATVRLTGVPLDIKPDPQALLAVMRLQDFSLTYSDYSLLPRLARRGALDDGTDEATQRERLVRQADAVLHPAAAAGPRAAALREAVLAFLRAPGTISLVGHPWPQMAEPELSGLPAALSRPEALGRLAERVALVAQAGPLPPALRANLPDTISLPPAAPPAEPPAGPPAGPGTPPAAWPPAASGPGPAPGIPAPGIPSPGATLPGALPPGADPAAPVTPPAALPGVPPRDGGLALVPSLPPVPPAATPGEQPDVALSRPPPLPRKPGPGVAARPAPLPAPAGVKPEPAPAATRRPSPPAARPGVKPEPPAPAAMAPAPSPAAPRLSGKPPPA
;
A
#
# COMPACT_ATOMS: atom_id res chain seq x y z
N MET A 1 14.39 17.08 -5.12
CA MET A 1 13.77 18.09 -6.00
C MET A 1 14.64 19.32 -6.30
N ARG A 2 15.10 20.12 -5.34
CA ARG A 2 15.95 21.32 -5.63
C ARG A 2 17.14 21.02 -6.56
N ARG A 3 17.80 19.88 -6.41
CA ARG A 3 18.90 19.43 -7.29
C ARG A 3 18.45 18.95 -8.67
N LEU A 4 17.27 18.34 -8.76
CA LEU A 4 16.67 17.93 -10.03
C LEU A 4 16.28 19.17 -10.85
N LEU A 5 15.67 20.16 -10.21
CA LEU A 5 15.39 21.48 -10.80
C LEU A 5 16.68 22.19 -11.22
N LEU A 6 17.76 21.96 -10.47
CA LEU A 6 19.08 22.46 -10.81
C LEU A 6 19.67 21.73 -12.00
N VAL A 7 19.55 20.39 -12.10
CA VAL A 7 19.97 19.58 -13.27
C VAL A 7 19.15 19.95 -14.51
N LEU A 8 17.84 20.16 -14.36
CA LEU A 8 16.96 20.77 -15.38
C LEU A 8 17.51 22.11 -15.84
N ALA A 9 17.98 22.94 -14.92
CA ALA A 9 18.63 24.20 -15.23
C ALA A 9 20.03 24.07 -15.84
N VAL A 10 20.75 22.96 -15.68
CA VAL A 10 22.04 22.72 -16.36
C VAL A 10 21.87 22.66 -17.88
N CYS A 11 20.73 22.17 -18.35
CA CYS A 11 20.45 22.04 -19.78
C CYS A 11 20.16 23.37 -20.48
N LEU A 12 20.21 24.50 -19.76
CA LEU A 12 19.47 25.70 -20.16
C LEU A 12 20.30 26.96 -20.32
N ALA A 13 21.60 26.89 -20.08
CA ALA A 13 22.40 28.08 -20.15
C ALA A 13 23.78 27.84 -20.68
N ALA A 14 24.25 28.94 -21.23
CA ALA A 14 25.14 28.87 -22.31
C ALA A 14 25.74 30.31 -22.44
N GLY A 15 26.98 30.51 -21.98
CA GLY A 15 27.83 31.65 -22.38
C GLY A 15 29.30 31.24 -22.54
N GLY A 16 29.89 31.49 -23.71
CA GLY A 16 31.26 31.15 -24.05
C GLY A 16 31.65 31.76 -25.39
N THR A 17 32.94 31.73 -25.73
CA THR A 17 33.46 32.28 -26.98
C THR A 17 33.20 31.30 -28.12
N ILE A 18 32.60 31.79 -29.21
CA ILE A 18 32.10 30.97 -30.30
C ILE A 18 33.01 31.10 -31.53
N ALA A 19 33.35 29.97 -32.14
CA ALA A 19 33.85 29.95 -33.52
C ALA A 19 32.64 29.86 -34.48
N ALA A 20 32.45 30.91 -35.29
CA ALA A 20 31.58 30.94 -36.48
C ALA A 20 30.11 30.47 -36.33
N VAL A 21 29.35 31.02 -35.38
CA VAL A 21 27.87 30.92 -35.37
C VAL A 21 27.28 32.23 -35.89
N ASP A 22 26.15 32.16 -36.59
CA ASP A 22 25.39 33.35 -37.02
C ASP A 22 25.08 34.25 -35.80
N GLY A 23 25.32 35.55 -35.94
CA GLY A 23 25.14 36.53 -34.86
C GLY A 23 23.71 36.61 -34.33
N ALA A 24 22.71 36.15 -35.07
CA ALA A 24 21.34 36.01 -34.57
C ALA A 24 21.22 34.86 -33.54
N THR A 25 21.65 33.66 -33.90
CA THR A 25 21.64 32.48 -33.02
C THR A 25 22.49 32.68 -31.77
N GLU A 26 23.66 33.33 -31.92
CA GLU A 26 24.50 33.66 -30.77
C GLU A 26 23.81 34.61 -29.78
N ARG A 27 23.10 35.64 -30.28
CA ARG A 27 22.34 36.56 -29.42
C ARG A 27 21.20 35.85 -28.69
N GLN A 28 20.47 34.97 -29.39
CA GLN A 28 19.41 34.16 -28.78
C GLN A 28 19.96 33.23 -27.69
N LEU A 29 21.08 32.57 -27.96
CA LEU A 29 21.74 31.66 -27.03
C LEU A 29 22.18 32.37 -25.76
N ARG A 30 22.89 33.50 -25.89
CA ARG A 30 23.30 34.33 -24.73
C ARG A 30 22.10 34.90 -23.98
N GLY A 31 21.04 35.29 -24.69
CA GLY A 31 19.79 35.78 -24.11
C GLY A 31 19.09 34.72 -23.27
N ALA A 32 18.92 33.50 -23.81
CA ALA A 32 18.35 32.36 -23.10
C ALA A 32 19.18 31.99 -21.85
N ALA A 33 20.50 31.95 -21.99
CA ALA A 33 21.41 31.66 -20.90
C ALA A 33 21.35 32.67 -19.75
N THR A 34 21.30 33.95 -20.08
CA THR A 34 21.19 35.04 -19.10
C THR A 34 19.86 34.96 -18.37
N ARG A 35 18.76 34.66 -19.07
CA ARG A 35 17.43 34.48 -18.48
C ARG A 35 17.37 33.28 -17.55
N LEU A 36 17.99 32.17 -17.93
CA LEU A 36 18.07 31.04 -17.03
C LEU A 36 18.94 31.35 -15.80
N ALA A 37 20.13 31.93 -15.98
CA ALA A 37 20.98 32.31 -14.85
C ALA A 37 20.21 33.20 -13.87
N ALA A 38 19.42 34.16 -14.38
CA ALA A 38 18.51 34.96 -13.58
C ALA A 38 17.40 34.14 -12.88
N ALA A 39 16.80 33.16 -13.57
CA ALA A 39 15.78 32.28 -13.01
C ALA A 39 16.32 31.37 -11.90
N LEU A 40 17.59 30.96 -11.98
CA LEU A 40 18.28 30.18 -10.94
C LEU A 40 18.66 30.99 -9.70
N GLY A 41 18.62 32.32 -9.80
CA GLY A 41 18.96 33.24 -8.72
C GLY A 41 20.43 33.70 -8.75
N ASN A 42 20.75 34.61 -7.83
CA ASN A 42 22.06 35.27 -7.77
C ASN A 42 23.19 34.24 -7.59
N GLY A 43 24.27 34.39 -8.37
CA GLY A 43 25.45 33.53 -8.31
C GLY A 43 25.37 32.25 -9.14
N ALA A 44 24.33 32.10 -9.97
CA ALA A 44 24.34 31.11 -11.04
C ALA A 44 25.15 31.63 -12.23
N ALA A 45 26.12 30.85 -12.71
CA ALA A 45 26.94 31.16 -13.88
C ALA A 45 27.04 29.93 -14.76
N VAL A 46 26.98 30.12 -16.07
CA VAL A 46 26.98 29.00 -17.02
C VAL A 46 27.97 29.25 -18.14
N THR A 47 28.85 28.28 -18.34
CA THR A 47 29.96 28.34 -19.28
C THR A 47 29.97 27.11 -20.18
N TRP A 48 30.56 27.20 -21.36
CA TRP A 48 30.80 26.05 -22.24
C TRP A 48 32.19 26.19 -22.87
N ARG A 49 32.72 25.10 -23.45
CA ARG A 49 33.99 25.11 -24.18
C ARG A 49 33.80 25.49 -25.65
N ASP A 50 32.95 24.74 -26.34
CA ASP A 50 32.69 24.90 -27.78
C ASP A 50 31.18 24.97 -28.06
N ALA A 51 30.80 25.67 -29.13
CA ALA A 51 29.42 25.76 -29.60
C ALA A 51 29.38 25.63 -31.13
N THR A 52 28.53 24.74 -31.64
CA THR A 52 28.31 24.52 -33.08
C THR A 52 26.82 24.66 -33.38
N ALA A 53 26.45 25.52 -34.33
CA ALA A 53 25.08 25.69 -34.78
C ALA A 53 24.86 25.03 -36.15
N ASP A 54 23.77 24.29 -36.29
CA ASP A 54 23.24 23.81 -37.57
C ASP A 54 21.97 24.62 -37.89
N PRO A 55 22.06 25.63 -38.77
CA PRO A 55 20.92 26.48 -39.10
C PRO A 55 19.85 25.74 -39.90
N VAL A 56 20.19 24.66 -40.61
CA VAL A 56 19.23 23.88 -41.41
C VAL A 56 18.30 23.10 -40.49
N ARG A 57 18.84 22.52 -39.42
CA ARG A 57 18.06 21.79 -38.42
C ARG A 57 17.52 22.69 -37.30
N GLY A 58 18.01 23.93 -37.20
CA GLY A 58 17.70 24.82 -36.08
C GLY A 58 18.21 24.25 -34.75
N THR A 59 19.37 23.58 -34.78
CA THR A 59 19.97 22.93 -33.61
C THR A 59 21.28 23.59 -33.22
N VAL A 60 21.54 23.73 -31.92
CA VAL A 60 22.79 24.24 -31.36
C VAL A 60 23.37 23.16 -30.45
N THR A 61 24.60 22.72 -30.71
CA THR A 61 25.31 21.73 -29.89
C THR A 61 26.42 22.43 -29.11
N LEU A 62 26.46 22.22 -27.81
CA LEU A 62 27.41 22.82 -26.88
C LEU A 62 28.26 21.70 -26.25
N ALA A 63 29.57 21.88 -26.21
CA ALA A 63 30.49 20.91 -25.61
C ALA A 63 31.08 21.44 -24.30
N GLY A 64 31.24 20.56 -23.31
CA GLY A 64 31.84 20.90 -22.02
C GLY A 64 31.07 21.98 -21.26
N VAL A 65 29.75 21.84 -21.19
CA VAL A 65 28.88 22.78 -20.47
C VAL A 65 29.10 22.64 -18.97
N GLU A 66 29.24 23.75 -18.27
CA GLU A 66 29.39 23.82 -16.82
C GLU A 66 28.40 24.85 -16.25
N LEU A 67 27.52 24.42 -15.36
CA LEU A 67 26.66 25.27 -14.53
C LEU A 67 27.22 25.31 -13.11
N ARG A 68 27.49 26.51 -12.61
CA ARG A 68 27.89 26.75 -11.22
C ARG A 68 26.80 27.53 -10.49
N ARG A 69 26.44 27.10 -9.28
CA ARG A 69 25.59 27.85 -8.36
C ARG A 69 26.11 27.67 -6.93
N GLY A 70 26.79 28.69 -6.42
CA GLY A 70 27.49 28.60 -5.15
C GLY A 70 28.57 27.50 -5.20
N THR A 71 28.47 26.51 -4.32
CA THR A 71 29.39 25.35 -4.29
C THR A 71 29.00 24.24 -5.26
N LEU A 72 27.77 24.22 -5.76
CA LEU A 72 27.31 23.17 -6.66
C LEU A 72 27.79 23.45 -8.09
N THR A 73 28.51 22.49 -8.65
CA THR A 73 28.91 22.46 -10.05
C THR A 73 28.23 21.28 -10.73
N VAL A 74 27.64 21.52 -11.89
CA VAL A 74 27.19 20.44 -12.77
C VAL A 74 27.83 20.62 -14.13
N THR A 75 28.41 19.55 -14.65
CA THR A 75 29.01 19.53 -15.98
C THR A 75 28.23 18.59 -16.88
N ALA A 76 28.16 18.89 -18.17
CA ALA A 76 27.66 18.00 -19.21
C ALA A 76 28.69 17.92 -20.33
N ALA A 77 28.95 16.71 -20.85
CA ALA A 77 29.90 16.54 -21.95
C ALA A 77 29.38 17.21 -23.21
N GLU A 78 28.08 17.07 -23.46
CA GLU A 78 27.39 17.58 -24.64
C GLU A 78 25.98 18.04 -24.24
N LEU A 79 25.52 19.15 -24.84
CA LEU A 79 24.16 19.67 -24.74
C LEU A 79 23.67 20.10 -26.11
N THR A 80 22.66 19.42 -26.64
CA THR A 80 22.01 19.76 -27.91
C THR A 80 20.70 20.49 -27.64
N LEU A 81 20.52 21.68 -28.18
CA LEU A 81 19.32 22.50 -28.12
C LEU A 81 18.65 22.53 -29.49
N THR A 82 17.32 22.38 -29.55
CA THR A 82 16.54 22.43 -30.80
C THR A 82 15.43 23.46 -30.67
N GLY A 83 15.24 24.28 -31.72
CA GLY A 83 14.16 25.28 -31.74
C GLY A 83 14.33 26.33 -30.66
N LEU A 84 15.54 26.91 -30.59
CA LEU A 84 15.86 28.00 -29.67
C LEU A 84 15.02 29.25 -29.98
N HIS A 85 14.49 29.88 -28.95
CA HIS A 85 13.75 31.13 -29.06
C HIS A 85 14.00 32.01 -27.82
N ASP A 86 13.56 33.26 -27.84
CA ASP A 86 13.87 34.24 -26.79
C ASP A 86 13.49 33.76 -25.37
N PHE A 87 12.43 32.98 -25.25
CA PHE A 87 11.89 32.51 -23.97
C PHE A 87 12.22 31.04 -23.64
N GLY A 88 13.22 30.42 -24.27
CA GLY A 88 13.54 29.00 -24.04
C GLY A 88 13.80 28.19 -25.31
N PHE A 89 13.39 26.93 -25.33
CA PHE A 89 13.63 26.02 -26.45
C PHE A 89 12.51 24.99 -26.60
N ARG A 90 12.43 24.39 -27.81
CA ARG A 90 11.53 23.27 -28.09
C ARG A 90 12.04 21.94 -27.55
N ALA A 91 13.34 21.69 -27.62
CA ALA A 91 13.93 20.48 -27.02
C ALA A 91 15.38 20.72 -26.57
N ALA A 92 15.80 20.02 -25.52
CA ALA A 92 17.19 19.96 -25.10
C ALA A 92 17.59 18.55 -24.71
N VAL A 93 18.78 18.11 -25.08
CA VAL A 93 19.34 16.81 -24.68
C VAL A 93 20.74 17.03 -24.16
N ALA A 94 20.97 16.72 -22.88
CA ALA A 94 22.29 16.71 -22.26
C ALA A 94 22.77 15.27 -22.05
N ARG A 95 24.06 15.03 -22.28
CA ARG A 95 24.70 13.72 -22.10
C ARG A 95 25.84 13.78 -21.09
N ASP A 96 26.02 12.67 -20.37
CA ASP A 96 27.08 12.47 -19.39
C ASP A 96 27.15 13.58 -18.34
N LEU A 97 26.00 13.92 -17.73
CA LEU A 97 25.98 14.95 -16.70
C LEU A 97 26.67 14.46 -15.44
N ARG A 98 27.53 15.29 -14.86
CA ARG A 98 28.22 15.01 -13.59
C ARG A 98 27.91 16.10 -12.59
N LEU A 99 27.40 15.71 -11.44
CA LEU A 99 27.12 16.58 -10.32
C LEU A 99 28.27 16.50 -9.32
N ALA A 100 28.90 17.65 -9.06
CA ALA A 100 29.94 17.82 -8.05
C ALA A 100 29.49 18.87 -7.02
N ASN A 101 29.44 18.49 -5.76
CA ASN A 101 29.28 19.45 -4.66
C ASN A 101 30.40 19.19 -3.65
N PRO A 102 31.38 20.11 -3.50
CA PRO A 102 32.52 19.93 -2.62
C PRO A 102 32.13 19.85 -1.14
N GLN A 103 30.94 20.35 -0.77
CA GLN A 103 30.41 20.23 0.59
C GLN A 103 29.77 18.87 0.87
N GLN A 104 29.67 17.98 -0.12
CA GLN A 104 29.06 16.66 0.04
C GLN A 104 30.04 15.55 -0.32
N VAL A 105 30.00 14.48 0.47
CA VAL A 105 30.86 13.28 0.31
C VAL A 105 30.37 12.38 -0.83
N GLY A 106 29.77 12.94 -1.89
CA GLY A 106 29.14 12.14 -2.94
C GLY A 106 29.32 12.66 -4.35
N ARG A 107 29.29 11.72 -5.31
CA ARG A 107 29.40 12.00 -6.75
C ARG A 107 28.13 11.55 -7.45
N GLY A 108 27.54 12.44 -8.24
CA GLY A 108 26.37 12.13 -9.04
C GLY A 108 26.69 12.07 -10.53
N THR A 109 26.12 11.12 -11.24
CA THR A 109 26.17 11.00 -12.70
C THR A 109 24.79 10.78 -13.28
N VAL A 110 24.54 11.31 -14.48
CA VAL A 110 23.33 11.09 -15.27
C VAL A 110 23.75 10.77 -16.69
N ALA A 111 23.30 9.65 -17.24
CA ALA A 111 23.65 9.26 -18.60
C ALA A 111 23.05 10.22 -19.63
N SER A 112 21.76 10.53 -19.49
CA SER A 112 21.03 11.40 -20.41
C SER A 112 19.93 12.20 -19.70
N LEU A 113 19.76 13.46 -20.10
CA LEU A 113 18.63 14.29 -19.72
C LEU A 113 18.02 14.91 -20.97
N SER A 114 16.76 14.56 -21.25
CA SER A 114 15.98 15.08 -22.37
C SER A 114 14.84 15.97 -21.85
N LEU A 115 14.73 17.17 -22.38
CA LEU A 115 13.69 18.15 -22.04
C LEU A 115 12.90 18.48 -23.30
N GLY A 116 11.58 18.42 -23.22
CA GLY A 116 10.64 18.81 -24.26
C GLY A 116 9.89 20.07 -23.85
N SER A 117 9.94 21.07 -24.72
CA SER A 117 9.31 22.39 -24.63
C SER A 117 9.46 23.04 -23.25
N LEU A 118 10.48 23.90 -23.13
CA LEU A 118 10.68 24.67 -21.93
C LEU A 118 10.43 26.15 -22.20
N VAL A 119 9.58 26.75 -21.36
CA VAL A 119 9.32 28.20 -21.36
C VAL A 119 9.89 28.80 -20.08
N LEU A 120 10.88 29.67 -20.26
CA LEU A 120 11.45 30.50 -19.22
C LEU A 120 10.56 31.74 -19.01
N PRO A 121 10.26 32.09 -17.76
CA PRO A 121 9.48 33.28 -17.50
C PRO A 121 10.27 34.54 -17.91
N PRO A 122 9.60 35.56 -18.47
CA PRO A 122 10.23 36.85 -18.67
C PRO A 122 10.70 37.43 -17.33
N PRO A 123 11.71 38.33 -17.33
CA PRO A 123 12.07 39.08 -16.14
C PRO A 123 10.82 39.71 -15.52
N PRO A 124 10.67 39.69 -14.18
CA PRO A 124 9.50 40.24 -13.54
C PRO A 124 9.39 41.73 -13.86
N ALA A 125 8.30 42.12 -14.54
CA ALA A 125 7.95 43.52 -14.69
C ALA A 125 7.48 44.06 -13.33
N ALA A 126 7.81 45.31 -13.03
CA ALA A 126 7.41 45.95 -11.77
C ALA A 126 5.90 45.80 -11.54
N GLY A 127 5.52 45.23 -10.40
CA GLY A 127 4.12 45.04 -10.00
C GLY A 127 3.40 43.81 -10.58
N ARG A 128 4.05 42.98 -11.41
CA ARG A 128 3.47 41.71 -11.87
C ARG A 128 4.07 40.52 -11.11
N PRO A 129 3.25 39.52 -10.71
CA PRO A 129 3.78 38.30 -10.13
C PRO A 129 4.68 37.59 -11.15
N PRO A 130 5.81 36.99 -10.70
CA PRO A 130 6.68 36.25 -11.60
C PRO A 130 5.91 35.05 -12.17
N LEU A 131 5.94 34.91 -13.49
CA LEU A 131 5.38 33.74 -14.16
C LEU A 131 6.18 32.49 -13.76
N PRO A 132 5.54 31.31 -13.71
CA PRO A 132 6.25 30.07 -13.45
C PRO A 132 7.12 29.67 -14.65
N LEU A 133 8.19 28.94 -14.37
CA LEU A 133 8.90 28.17 -15.39
C LEU A 133 8.06 26.95 -15.72
N THR A 134 7.84 26.66 -16.99
CA THR A 134 7.05 25.50 -17.44
C THR A 134 7.89 24.57 -18.29
N LEU A 135 7.65 23.27 -18.11
CA LEU A 135 8.25 22.17 -18.84
C LEU A 135 7.13 21.22 -19.28
N GLU A 136 6.98 21.04 -20.59
CA GLU A 136 5.96 20.13 -21.12
C GLU A 136 6.32 18.68 -20.82
N ARG A 137 7.58 18.28 -21.07
CA ARG A 137 8.08 16.92 -20.80
C ARG A 137 9.54 16.95 -20.36
N GLY A 138 9.93 16.07 -19.46
CA GLY A 138 11.33 15.84 -19.09
C GLY A 138 11.59 14.37 -18.83
N THR A 139 12.73 13.87 -19.29
CA THR A 139 13.17 12.49 -19.07
C THR A 139 14.62 12.50 -18.61
N LEU A 140 14.90 11.84 -17.50
CA LEU A 140 16.23 11.65 -16.95
C LEU A 140 16.52 10.15 -16.93
N GLU A 141 17.64 9.72 -17.50
CA GLU A 141 18.02 8.31 -17.59
C GLU A 141 19.39 8.04 -16.95
N GLY A 142 19.51 6.90 -16.27
CA GLY A 142 20.76 6.41 -15.69
C GLY A 142 21.32 7.32 -14.60
N PHE A 143 20.49 7.79 -13.68
CA PHE A 143 20.96 8.54 -12.50
C PHE A 143 21.69 7.60 -11.55
N ARG A 144 22.89 7.97 -11.14
CA ARG A 144 23.64 7.28 -10.09
C ARG A 144 24.23 8.31 -9.15
N PHE A 145 24.11 8.06 -7.85
CA PHE A 145 24.70 8.88 -6.81
C PHE A 145 25.39 7.98 -5.80
N GLU A 146 26.70 8.15 -5.66
CA GLU A 146 27.52 7.40 -4.71
C GLU A 146 27.85 8.28 -3.51
N VAL A 147 27.75 7.72 -2.31
CA VAL A 147 28.20 8.32 -1.04
C VAL A 147 29.12 7.32 -0.34
N ALA A 148 29.85 7.77 0.68
CA ALA A 148 30.83 6.93 1.40
C ALA A 148 30.29 5.54 1.79
N ASP A 149 29.04 5.49 2.26
CA ASP A 149 28.45 4.29 2.84
C ASP A 149 27.31 3.72 1.98
N GLY A 150 27.18 4.14 0.71
CA GLY A 150 26.03 3.69 -0.08
C GLY A 150 25.92 4.24 -1.48
N SER A 151 24.87 3.80 -2.17
CA SER A 151 24.56 4.26 -3.52
C SER A 151 23.06 4.38 -3.74
N LEU A 152 22.69 5.34 -4.57
CA LEU A 152 21.35 5.50 -5.11
C LEU A 152 21.45 5.38 -6.63
N VAL A 153 20.67 4.48 -7.21
CA VAL A 153 20.51 4.30 -8.64
C VAL A 153 19.07 4.57 -9.00
N LEU A 154 18.85 5.24 -10.12
CA LEU A 154 17.54 5.48 -10.68
C LEU A 154 17.64 5.34 -12.20
N ASP A 155 16.97 4.33 -12.74
CA ASP A 155 17.04 4.00 -14.16
C ASP A 155 16.40 5.09 -15.02
N ARG A 156 15.19 5.54 -14.64
CA ARG A 156 14.45 6.54 -15.41
C ARG A 156 13.52 7.39 -14.56
N LEU A 157 13.47 8.68 -14.83
CA LEU A 157 12.47 9.62 -14.32
C LEU A 157 11.85 10.38 -15.48
N GLU A 158 10.53 10.35 -15.57
CA GLU A 158 9.72 11.09 -16.52
C GLU A 158 8.86 12.11 -15.79
N LEU A 159 8.74 13.30 -16.36
CA LEU A 159 7.89 14.38 -15.89
C LEU A 159 7.10 14.92 -17.07
N ALA A 160 5.84 15.25 -16.86
CA ALA A 160 4.98 15.90 -17.83
C ALA A 160 4.18 17.01 -17.14
N GLY A 161 4.08 18.16 -17.82
CA GLY A 161 3.33 19.32 -17.31
C GLY A 161 3.87 19.87 -16.00
N LEU A 162 5.20 19.95 -15.86
CA LEU A 162 5.83 20.52 -14.67
C LEU A 162 5.79 22.06 -14.77
N ALA A 163 5.21 22.73 -13.78
CA ALA A 163 5.36 24.17 -13.60
C ALA A 163 6.01 24.46 -12.26
N VAL A 164 6.95 25.40 -12.20
CA VAL A 164 7.71 25.73 -10.98
C VAL A 164 7.68 27.23 -10.77
N ALA A 165 7.25 27.65 -9.58
CA ALA A 165 7.26 29.05 -9.22
C ALA A 165 8.70 29.59 -9.21
N ALA A 166 8.93 30.76 -9.82
CA ALA A 166 10.27 31.34 -9.91
C ALA A 166 10.91 31.56 -8.52
N ALA A 167 10.10 31.97 -7.53
CA ALA A 167 10.54 32.12 -6.14
C ALA A 167 11.08 30.79 -5.56
N ALA A 168 10.47 29.66 -5.89
CA ALA A 168 10.94 28.34 -5.46
C ALA A 168 12.32 27.98 -6.04
N LEU A 169 12.59 28.36 -7.30
CA LEU A 169 13.91 28.17 -7.93
C LEU A 169 15.01 28.98 -7.25
N ARG A 170 14.67 30.20 -6.79
CA ARG A 170 15.56 31.08 -6.03
C ARG A 170 15.75 30.63 -4.58
N GLY A 171 14.96 29.66 -4.12
CA GLY A 171 15.00 29.15 -2.75
C GLY A 171 14.25 30.03 -1.75
N GLU A 172 13.47 30.99 -2.24
CA GLU A 172 12.55 31.80 -1.44
C GLU A 172 11.42 30.89 -0.93
N ARG A 173 11.00 31.10 0.33
CA ARG A 173 9.83 30.42 0.87
C ARG A 173 8.59 31.07 0.27
N THR A 174 7.92 30.37 -0.63
CA THR A 174 6.57 30.73 -1.07
C THR A 174 5.58 30.22 -0.04
N GLY A 175 4.59 31.05 0.33
CA GLY A 175 3.45 30.59 1.14
C GLY A 175 2.48 29.68 0.38
N THR A 176 2.82 29.33 -0.86
CA THR A 176 2.03 28.54 -1.81
C THR A 176 2.87 27.41 -2.41
N THR A 177 2.20 26.44 -3.02
CA THR A 177 2.80 25.26 -3.64
C THR A 177 3.91 25.67 -4.61
N PRO A 178 5.16 25.22 -4.40
CA PRO A 178 6.29 25.68 -5.21
C PRO A 178 6.27 25.15 -6.64
N PHE A 179 5.47 24.13 -6.93
CA PHE A 179 5.37 23.52 -8.25
C PHE A 179 4.04 22.78 -8.45
N THR A 180 3.69 22.53 -9.71
CA THR A 180 2.61 21.64 -10.14
C THR A 180 3.18 20.59 -11.08
N LEU A 181 2.53 19.42 -11.18
CA LEU A 181 2.94 18.34 -12.06
C LEU A 181 1.72 17.56 -12.54
N ASP A 182 1.52 17.50 -13.86
CA ASP A 182 0.42 16.72 -14.44
C ASP A 182 0.66 15.22 -14.28
N ARG A 183 1.89 14.77 -14.58
CA ARG A 183 2.31 13.37 -14.38
C ARG A 183 3.81 13.26 -14.12
N GLY A 184 4.20 12.41 -13.18
CA GLY A 184 5.57 12.00 -12.95
C GLY A 184 5.66 10.49 -12.84
N THR A 185 6.66 9.88 -13.49
CA THR A 185 6.94 8.45 -13.38
C THR A 185 8.40 8.26 -13.02
N LEU A 186 8.67 7.52 -11.96
CA LEU A 186 10.00 7.11 -11.51
C LEU A 186 10.08 5.59 -11.71
N ALA A 187 11.15 5.09 -12.31
CA ALA A 187 11.36 3.67 -12.56
C ALA A 187 12.77 3.22 -12.22
N GLY A 188 12.88 2.02 -11.63
CA GLY A 188 14.16 1.39 -11.28
C GLY A 188 14.94 2.16 -10.23
N LEU A 189 14.27 2.64 -9.17
CA LEU A 189 14.96 3.25 -8.03
C LEU A 189 15.51 2.13 -7.13
N ALA A 190 16.80 2.18 -6.84
CA ALA A 190 17.46 1.31 -5.88
C ALA A 190 18.35 2.14 -4.96
N VAL A 191 18.23 1.92 -3.65
CA VAL A 191 19.07 2.51 -2.61
C VAL A 191 19.77 1.37 -1.90
N ARG A 192 21.09 1.45 -1.78
CA ARG A 192 21.91 0.48 -1.04
C ARG A 192 22.70 1.21 0.03
N ALA A 193 22.58 0.74 1.25
CA ALA A 193 23.38 1.07 2.43
C ALA A 193 24.03 -0.24 2.96
N PRO A 194 24.91 -0.20 3.98
CA PRO A 194 25.68 -1.38 4.39
C PRO A 194 24.80 -2.53 4.89
N ASP A 195 23.73 -2.22 5.62
CA ASP A 195 22.83 -3.20 6.25
C ASP A 195 21.38 -3.09 5.76
N GLU A 196 21.13 -2.25 4.76
CA GLU A 196 19.80 -1.94 4.26
C GLU A 196 19.82 -1.78 2.73
N ALA A 197 18.83 -2.34 2.06
CA ALA A 197 18.59 -2.10 0.65
C ALA A 197 17.11 -1.82 0.43
N ALA A 198 16.80 -0.77 -0.34
CA ALA A 198 15.46 -0.47 -0.79
C ALA A 198 15.43 -0.47 -2.31
N SER A 199 14.36 -0.98 -2.89
CA SER A 199 14.12 -0.95 -4.33
C SER A 199 12.68 -0.57 -4.61
N LEU A 200 12.46 0.04 -5.77
CA LEU A 200 11.15 0.49 -6.25
C LEU A 200 11.16 0.37 -7.77
N GLY A 201 10.42 -0.61 -8.29
CA GLY A 201 10.33 -0.88 -9.71
C GLY A 201 9.70 0.29 -10.47
N SER A 202 8.54 0.77 -10.01
CA SER A 202 7.98 2.03 -10.52
C SER A 202 7.13 2.79 -9.50
N LEU A 203 7.07 4.11 -9.67
CA LEU A 203 6.19 5.04 -8.96
C LEU A 203 5.63 6.03 -9.96
N THR A 204 4.31 6.11 -10.06
CA THR A 204 3.59 7.06 -10.89
C THR A 204 2.78 8.00 -10.00
N LEU A 205 2.85 9.28 -10.30
CA LEU A 205 2.12 10.36 -9.67
C LEU A 205 1.37 11.12 -10.76
N GLU A 206 0.06 11.29 -10.62
CA GLU A 206 -0.78 12.03 -11.58
C GLU A 206 -1.59 13.10 -10.85
N GLY A 207 -1.75 14.25 -11.47
CA GLY A 207 -2.65 15.31 -11.01
C GLY A 207 -2.16 16.07 -9.77
N LEU A 208 -0.86 16.32 -9.63
CA LEU A 208 -0.31 17.13 -8.54
C LEU A 208 -0.53 18.63 -8.82
N LEU A 209 -1.77 19.06 -8.63
CA LEU A 209 -2.26 20.42 -8.85
C LEU A 209 -3.02 20.87 -7.59
N PRO A 210 -2.89 22.14 -7.17
CA PRO A 210 -3.62 22.66 -6.00
C PRO A 210 -5.13 22.43 -6.13
N GLY A 211 -5.75 21.84 -5.11
CA GLY A 211 -7.19 21.57 -5.06
C GLY A 211 -7.67 20.45 -6.00
N ARG A 212 -6.76 19.73 -6.66
CA ARG A 212 -7.11 18.53 -7.44
C ARG A 212 -6.71 17.27 -6.69
N MET A 213 -7.52 16.24 -6.89
CA MET A 213 -7.24 14.90 -6.39
C MET A 213 -6.16 14.27 -7.24
N ALA A 214 -5.04 13.95 -6.60
CA ALA A 214 -3.94 13.24 -7.21
C ALA A 214 -4.14 11.73 -7.09
N ARG A 215 -3.48 11.02 -8.00
CA ARG A 215 -3.35 9.56 -8.01
C ARG A 215 -1.89 9.20 -7.83
N LEU A 216 -1.62 8.30 -6.90
CA LEU A 216 -0.32 7.72 -6.63
C LEU A 216 -0.41 6.22 -6.92
N ALA A 217 0.53 5.67 -7.69
CA ALA A 217 0.64 4.24 -7.91
C ALA A 217 2.09 3.83 -7.78
N LEU A 218 2.35 2.74 -7.07
CA LEU A 218 3.67 2.16 -6.88
C LEU A 218 3.63 0.67 -7.23
N ALA A 219 4.71 0.16 -7.80
CA ALA A 219 4.84 -1.24 -8.16
C ALA A 219 6.25 -1.76 -7.89
N ASP A 220 6.33 -3.03 -7.52
CA ASP A 220 7.55 -3.77 -7.23
C ASP A 220 8.47 -3.02 -6.25
N ALA A 221 7.93 -2.63 -5.09
CA ALA A 221 8.72 -2.06 -4.01
C ALA A 221 9.31 -3.19 -3.14
N GLY A 222 10.59 -3.08 -2.80
CA GLY A 222 11.30 -4.04 -1.96
C GLY A 222 12.08 -3.32 -0.87
N LEU A 223 12.14 -3.90 0.33
CA LEU A 223 12.93 -3.42 1.45
C LEU A 223 13.61 -4.60 2.12
N GLU A 224 14.92 -4.58 2.18
CA GLU A 224 15.77 -5.53 2.89
C GLU A 224 16.47 -4.80 4.03
N PHE A 225 16.36 -5.30 5.25
CA PHE A 225 16.97 -4.71 6.45
C PHE A 225 17.25 -5.79 7.49
N SER A 226 18.08 -5.46 8.48
CA SER A 226 18.34 -6.35 9.61
C SER A 226 17.50 -5.97 10.83
N TYR A 227 16.68 -6.90 11.33
CA TYR A 227 15.95 -6.73 12.59
C TYR A 227 16.45 -7.74 13.62
N ARG A 228 16.99 -7.26 14.75
CA ARG A 228 17.61 -8.11 15.79
C ARG A 228 18.64 -9.10 15.21
N ASN A 229 19.49 -8.63 14.29
CA ASN A 229 20.51 -9.41 13.56
C ASN A 229 19.96 -10.51 12.63
N ALA A 230 18.67 -10.51 12.32
CA ALA A 230 18.08 -11.39 11.32
C ALA A 230 17.70 -10.58 10.07
N PRO A 231 18.10 -10.99 8.86
CA PRO A 231 17.64 -10.33 7.64
C PRO A 231 16.13 -10.50 7.47
N VAL A 232 15.47 -9.39 7.14
CA VAL A 232 14.05 -9.30 6.83
C VAL A 232 13.93 -8.68 5.43
N ALA A 233 13.19 -9.35 4.56
CA ALA A 233 12.85 -8.86 3.24
C ALA A 233 11.34 -8.63 3.16
N LEU A 234 10.94 -7.41 2.82
CA LEU A 234 9.57 -7.04 2.50
C LEU A 234 9.49 -6.76 0.99
N ARG A 235 8.47 -7.29 0.33
CA ARG A 235 8.17 -7.02 -1.07
C ARG A 235 6.70 -6.62 -1.19
N LEU A 236 6.45 -5.60 -1.98
CA LEU A 236 5.12 -5.10 -2.29
C LEU A 236 4.96 -5.11 -3.81
N GLU A 237 4.06 -5.94 -4.32
CA GLU A 237 3.80 -6.06 -5.75
C GLU A 237 3.20 -4.76 -6.30
N ARG A 238 2.17 -4.21 -5.64
CA ARG A 238 1.52 -2.97 -6.07
C ARG A 238 0.85 -2.25 -4.90
N ALA A 239 0.89 -0.93 -4.89
CA ALA A 239 -0.10 -0.14 -4.17
C ALA A 239 -0.55 1.07 -4.99
N SER A 240 -1.75 1.55 -4.74
CA SER A 240 -2.26 2.78 -5.33
C SER A 240 -3.09 3.54 -4.31
N ALA A 241 -2.98 4.86 -4.33
CA ALA A 241 -3.84 5.75 -3.60
C ALA A 241 -4.48 6.73 -4.59
N ASP A 242 -5.79 6.87 -4.51
CA ASP A 242 -6.61 7.74 -5.35
C ASP A 242 -7.38 8.70 -4.45
N GLY A 243 -7.68 9.91 -4.95
CA GLY A 243 -8.51 10.86 -4.20
C GLY A 243 -7.76 11.69 -3.15
N LEU A 244 -6.43 11.83 -3.28
CA LEU A 244 -5.59 12.57 -2.32
C LEU A 244 -5.22 13.96 -2.88
N ASP A 245 -5.54 15.05 -2.18
CA ASP A 245 -4.92 16.35 -2.40
C ASP A 245 -3.50 16.35 -1.81
N LEU A 246 -2.57 15.77 -2.56
CA LEU A 246 -1.17 15.67 -2.19
C LEU A 246 -0.51 17.04 -2.02
N VAL A 247 -1.01 18.06 -2.74
CA VAL A 247 -0.51 19.43 -2.59
C VAL A 247 -0.83 19.98 -1.21
N ALA A 248 -2.08 19.88 -0.77
CA ALA A 248 -2.48 20.32 0.57
C ALA A 248 -1.75 19.54 1.68
N ILE A 249 -1.53 18.24 1.48
CA ILE A 249 -0.75 17.41 2.42
C ILE A 249 0.70 17.88 2.51
N ILE A 250 1.35 18.14 1.36
CA ILE A 250 2.73 18.64 1.30
C ILE A 250 2.81 20.02 1.96
N GLU A 251 1.89 20.92 1.66
CA GLU A 251 1.87 22.27 2.24
C GLU A 251 1.68 22.26 3.75
N ALA A 252 0.75 21.44 4.25
CA ALA A 252 0.55 21.27 5.68
C ALA A 252 1.82 20.71 6.34
N SER A 253 2.41 19.66 5.77
CA SER A 253 3.64 19.03 6.28
C SER A 253 4.81 20.00 6.31
N LEU A 254 5.01 20.78 5.24
CA LEU A 254 6.06 21.81 5.17
C LEU A 254 5.83 22.95 6.15
N ALA A 255 4.57 23.25 6.47
CA ALA A 255 4.19 24.24 7.48
C ALA A 255 4.18 23.69 8.91
N GLY A 256 4.48 22.41 9.13
CA GLY A 256 4.34 21.76 10.44
C GLY A 256 2.90 21.74 10.96
N ARG A 257 1.93 21.83 10.06
CA ARG A 257 0.49 21.75 10.34
C ARG A 257 -0.01 20.34 10.04
N GLU A 258 -1.09 19.96 10.70
CA GLU A 258 -1.77 18.72 10.39
C GLU A 258 -2.35 18.80 8.96
N PRO A 259 -2.16 17.77 8.12
CA PRO A 259 -2.79 17.74 6.80
C PRO A 259 -4.31 17.86 6.98
N PRO A 260 -4.98 18.68 6.15
CA PRO A 260 -6.43 18.80 6.23
C PRO A 260 -7.04 17.41 6.07
N LEU A 261 -7.92 17.02 6.99
CA LEU A 261 -8.75 15.83 6.86
C LEU A 261 -9.59 16.00 5.60
N GLN A 262 -9.19 15.30 4.53
CA GLN A 262 -9.87 15.44 3.26
C GLN A 262 -11.20 14.70 3.34
N MET A 263 -12.30 15.45 3.21
CA MET A 263 -13.65 14.88 3.08
C MET A 263 -13.89 14.31 1.67
N THR A 264 -12.89 14.32 0.81
CA THR A 264 -13.00 13.79 -0.55
C THR A 264 -12.97 12.27 -0.51
N PRO A 265 -13.77 11.61 -1.37
CA PRO A 265 -13.65 10.18 -1.57
C PRO A 265 -12.22 9.81 -1.95
N SER A 266 -11.60 8.94 -1.17
CA SER A 266 -10.24 8.45 -1.41
C SER A 266 -10.19 6.95 -1.25
N SER A 267 -9.27 6.30 -1.96
CA SER A 267 -9.08 4.86 -1.82
C SER A 267 -7.61 4.51 -1.82
N LEU A 268 -7.21 3.61 -0.94
CA LEU A 268 -5.90 2.99 -0.89
C LEU A 268 -6.05 1.51 -1.23
N GLN A 269 -5.35 1.04 -2.25
CA GLN A 269 -5.27 -0.37 -2.59
C GLN A 269 -3.82 -0.83 -2.46
N VAL A 270 -3.62 -2.00 -1.89
CA VAL A 270 -2.33 -2.66 -1.71
C VAL A 270 -2.55 -4.10 -2.19
N GLN A 271 -1.66 -4.61 -3.03
CA GLN A 271 -1.72 -5.95 -3.59
C GLN A 271 -0.35 -6.61 -3.43
N GLY A 272 -0.37 -7.87 -3.02
CA GLY A 272 0.82 -8.71 -2.92
C GLY A 272 1.89 -8.14 -2.01
N LEU A 273 1.56 -7.89 -0.74
CA LEU A 273 2.58 -7.60 0.27
C LEU A 273 3.09 -8.93 0.83
N GLU A 274 4.37 -9.22 0.61
CA GLU A 274 5.06 -10.40 1.11
C GLU A 274 6.17 -9.98 2.07
N GLY A 275 6.27 -10.66 3.22
CA GLY A 275 7.39 -10.54 4.14
C GLY A 275 8.05 -11.89 4.32
N ARG A 276 9.39 -11.92 4.32
CA ARG A 276 10.20 -13.10 4.63
C ARG A 276 11.25 -12.73 5.66
N ALA A 277 11.28 -13.49 6.75
CA ALA A 277 12.33 -13.40 7.75
C ALA A 277 13.30 -14.58 7.63
N ALA A 278 14.53 -14.38 8.08
CA ALA A 278 15.60 -15.40 8.02
C ALA A 278 15.25 -16.75 8.68
N ASN A 279 14.35 -16.75 9.66
CA ASN A 279 13.88 -17.94 10.37
C ASN A 279 12.85 -18.76 9.58
N GLY A 280 12.61 -18.42 8.30
CA GLY A 280 11.63 -19.10 7.44
C GLY A 280 10.19 -18.65 7.66
N VAL A 281 9.93 -17.75 8.63
CA VAL A 281 8.60 -17.15 8.77
C VAL A 281 8.36 -16.26 7.57
N SER A 282 7.28 -16.55 6.83
CA SER A 282 6.83 -15.70 5.75
C SER A 282 5.35 -15.37 5.90
N GLY A 283 4.98 -14.17 5.50
CA GLY A 283 3.60 -13.72 5.49
C GLY A 283 3.29 -13.13 4.12
N ARG A 284 2.09 -13.38 3.61
CA ARG A 284 1.59 -12.75 2.39
C ARG A 284 0.21 -12.17 2.65
N LEU A 285 0.06 -10.90 2.36
CA LEU A 285 -1.22 -10.20 2.25
C LEU A 285 -1.51 -10.05 0.76
N GLY A 286 -2.46 -10.83 0.25
CA GLY A 286 -2.78 -10.84 -1.18
C GLY A 286 -3.41 -9.53 -1.65
N SER A 287 -4.37 -8.98 -0.90
CA SER A 287 -4.92 -7.65 -1.16
C SER A 287 -5.33 -6.94 0.13
N LEU A 288 -5.25 -5.62 0.13
CA LEU A 288 -5.83 -4.73 1.12
C LEU A 288 -6.40 -3.53 0.37
N ALA A 289 -7.69 -3.27 0.49
CA ALA A 289 -8.37 -2.13 -0.07
C ALA A 289 -9.05 -1.35 1.06
N MET A 290 -8.72 -0.07 1.16
CA MET A 290 -9.36 0.89 2.04
C MET A 290 -10.04 1.94 1.16
N SER A 291 -11.28 2.31 1.45
CA SER A 291 -11.98 3.39 0.79
C SER A 291 -12.62 4.29 1.83
N PHE A 292 -12.38 5.58 1.71
CA PHE A 292 -12.99 6.63 2.50
C PHE A 292 -13.96 7.39 1.59
N GLY A 293 -15.14 7.71 2.09
CA GLY A 293 -16.13 8.45 1.33
C GLY A 293 -17.22 9.02 2.21
N VAL A 294 -18.23 9.62 1.56
CA VAL A 294 -19.45 10.09 2.22
C VAL A 294 -20.63 9.39 1.56
N GLU A 295 -21.42 8.68 2.35
CA GLU A 295 -22.67 8.03 1.93
C GLU A 295 -23.81 8.59 2.79
N GLU A 296 -24.84 9.16 2.16
CA GLU A 296 -26.00 9.73 2.87
C GLU A 296 -25.62 10.77 3.95
N GLY A 297 -24.57 11.57 3.71
CA GLY A 297 -24.07 12.56 4.67
C GLY A 297 -23.19 11.98 5.80
N ARG A 298 -23.03 10.65 5.86
CA ARG A 298 -22.17 9.96 6.82
C ARG A 298 -20.82 9.65 6.21
N ARG A 299 -19.76 9.76 7.01
CA ARG A 299 -18.42 9.35 6.59
C ARG A 299 -18.34 7.83 6.64
N VAL A 300 -17.84 7.21 5.59
CA VAL A 300 -17.72 5.75 5.50
C VAL A 300 -16.27 5.40 5.21
N LEU A 301 -15.69 4.56 6.07
CA LEU A 301 -14.41 3.91 5.87
C LEU A 301 -14.65 2.41 5.68
N ARG A 302 -14.45 1.90 4.47
CA ARG A 302 -14.47 0.46 4.20
C ARG A 302 -13.04 -0.04 4.12
N THR A 303 -12.70 -1.09 4.86
CA THR A 303 -11.39 -1.73 4.84
C THR A 303 -11.58 -3.21 4.58
N SER A 304 -11.00 -3.74 3.52
CA SER A 304 -11.01 -5.17 3.21
C SER A 304 -9.58 -5.63 2.99
N ALA A 305 -9.22 -6.77 3.54
CA ALA A 305 -7.96 -7.44 3.37
C ALA A 305 -8.24 -8.89 2.94
N GLY A 306 -7.84 -9.25 1.73
CA GLY A 306 -8.05 -10.56 1.15
C GLY A 306 -6.76 -11.37 1.12
N ALA A 307 -6.92 -12.69 1.12
CA ALA A 307 -5.83 -13.65 0.89
C ALA A 307 -4.62 -13.46 1.82
N ILE A 308 -4.89 -13.27 3.12
CA ILE A 308 -3.88 -13.23 4.18
C ILE A 308 -3.43 -14.66 4.44
N ALA A 309 -2.24 -15.00 3.96
CA ALA A 309 -1.59 -16.27 4.21
C ALA A 309 -0.39 -16.06 5.14
N PHE A 310 -0.27 -16.92 6.14
CA PHE A 310 0.90 -16.96 7.02
C PHE A 310 1.56 -18.31 6.91
N ASP A 311 2.85 -18.31 6.60
CA ASP A 311 3.73 -19.43 6.88
C ASP A 311 4.40 -19.14 8.21
N ALA A 312 3.76 -19.58 9.29
CA ALA A 312 4.20 -19.32 10.66
C ALA A 312 5.48 -20.09 11.06
N GLY A 313 6.25 -20.55 10.07
CA GLY A 313 7.38 -21.46 10.26
C GLY A 313 6.92 -22.81 10.80
N GLU A 314 7.88 -23.65 11.18
CA GLU A 314 7.58 -25.02 11.57
C GLU A 314 6.69 -25.11 12.83
N ALA A 315 6.99 -24.31 13.85
CA ALA A 315 6.32 -24.33 15.14
C ALA A 315 4.89 -23.77 15.11
N GLY A 316 4.64 -22.66 14.39
CA GLY A 316 3.32 -22.01 14.39
C GLY A 316 2.31 -22.69 13.47
N ALA A 317 2.77 -23.30 12.37
CA ALA A 317 1.88 -23.96 11.40
C ALA A 317 1.60 -25.43 11.75
N ALA A 318 2.33 -26.04 12.69
CA ALA A 318 2.17 -27.46 13.03
C ALA A 318 0.74 -27.85 13.44
N PRO A 319 0.02 -27.10 14.31
CA PRO A 319 -1.35 -27.46 14.68
C PRO A 319 -2.32 -27.39 13.50
N LEU A 320 -2.17 -26.39 12.63
CA LEU A 320 -3.04 -26.22 11.46
C LEU A 320 -2.74 -27.26 10.37
N ARG A 321 -1.47 -27.60 10.16
CA ARG A 321 -1.03 -28.69 9.28
C ARG A 321 -1.50 -30.05 9.78
N ALA A 322 -1.50 -30.30 11.10
CA ALA A 322 -2.06 -31.51 11.68
C ALA A 322 -3.57 -31.67 11.40
N LEU A 323 -4.28 -30.55 11.19
CA LEU A 323 -5.68 -30.50 10.77
C LEU A 323 -5.86 -30.50 9.23
N GLY A 324 -4.78 -30.68 8.47
CA GLY A 324 -4.80 -30.71 7.01
C GLY A 324 -4.93 -29.33 6.35
N TYR A 325 -4.46 -28.27 7.01
CA TYR A 325 -4.35 -26.93 6.43
C TYR A 325 -2.88 -26.59 6.21
N ASP A 326 -2.39 -26.86 4.99
CA ASP A 326 -0.99 -26.59 4.63
C ASP A 326 -0.65 -25.10 4.59
N ARG A 327 -1.63 -24.29 4.15
CA ARG A 327 -1.51 -22.83 4.05
C ARG A 327 -2.83 -22.18 4.48
N PRO A 328 -3.00 -21.83 5.76
CA PRO A 328 -4.22 -21.18 6.21
C PRO A 328 -4.33 -19.82 5.51
N ASN A 329 -5.48 -19.61 4.87
CA ASN A 329 -5.77 -18.41 4.09
C ASN A 329 -6.99 -17.73 4.69
N PHE A 330 -6.79 -16.50 5.16
CA PHE A 330 -7.81 -15.69 5.79
C PHE A 330 -8.17 -14.48 4.93
N SER A 331 -9.43 -14.06 4.94
CA SER A 331 -9.83 -12.72 4.50
C SER A 331 -10.50 -11.98 5.65
N LEU A 332 -10.10 -10.74 5.87
CA LEU A 332 -10.66 -9.82 6.84
C LEU A 332 -11.43 -8.72 6.10
N ALA A 333 -12.70 -8.52 6.38
CA ALA A 333 -13.47 -7.36 5.92
C ALA A 333 -13.95 -6.58 7.13
N MET A 334 -13.84 -5.25 7.10
CA MET A 334 -14.26 -4.35 8.15
C MET A 334 -14.91 -3.14 7.50
N THR A 335 -16.07 -2.72 8.00
CA THR A 335 -16.73 -1.50 7.52
C THR A 335 -16.96 -0.59 8.69
N LEU A 336 -16.48 0.65 8.64
CA LEU A 336 -16.72 1.66 9.66
C LEU A 336 -17.62 2.74 9.05
N TYR A 337 -18.77 2.96 9.66
CA TYR A 337 -19.62 4.10 9.37
C TYR A 337 -19.48 5.09 10.52
N HIS A 338 -19.32 6.36 10.19
CA HIS A 338 -19.26 7.45 11.15
C HIS A 338 -20.27 8.54 10.78
N ASP A 339 -21.23 8.76 11.66
CA ASP A 339 -22.18 9.84 11.55
C ASP A 339 -21.66 11.07 12.30
N ALA A 340 -21.12 12.03 11.53
CA ALA A 340 -20.57 13.25 12.10
C ALA A 340 -21.62 14.15 12.76
N ALA A 341 -22.90 14.01 12.42
CA ALA A 341 -23.96 14.81 13.02
C ALA A 341 -24.31 14.35 14.44
N HIS A 342 -24.10 13.08 14.76
CA HIS A 342 -24.48 12.46 16.02
C HIS A 342 -23.29 12.01 16.88
N ASP A 343 -22.05 12.15 16.39
CA ASP A 343 -20.84 11.59 17.02
C ASP A 343 -20.95 10.07 17.27
N ASP A 344 -21.69 9.42 16.38
CA ASP A 344 -22.00 7.99 16.40
C ASP A 344 -21.09 7.26 15.42
N ALA A 345 -20.40 6.22 15.89
CA ALA A 345 -19.58 5.36 15.04
C ALA A 345 -20.11 3.92 15.06
N LEU A 346 -20.69 3.51 13.94
CA LEU A 346 -21.05 2.12 13.72
C LEU A 346 -19.83 1.39 13.14
N TYR A 347 -19.17 0.58 13.95
CA TYR A 347 -18.19 -0.40 13.48
C TYR A 347 -18.96 -1.58 12.88
N GLY A 348 -19.33 -1.40 11.61
CA GLY A 348 -19.89 -2.44 10.76
C GLY A 348 -19.00 -3.69 10.71
N GLY A 349 -19.67 -4.83 10.56
CA GLY A 349 -19.13 -6.17 10.79
C GLY A 349 -17.67 -6.38 10.41
N VAL A 350 -16.83 -6.66 11.39
CA VAL A 350 -15.50 -7.27 11.22
C VAL A 350 -15.74 -8.74 10.89
N THR A 351 -15.49 -9.13 9.66
CA THR A 351 -15.64 -10.51 9.20
C THR A 351 -14.27 -11.11 8.88
N VAL A 352 -13.90 -12.18 9.57
CA VAL A 352 -12.73 -13.01 9.30
C VAL A 352 -13.21 -14.32 8.69
N ILE A 353 -12.81 -14.62 7.46
CA ILE A 353 -13.15 -15.87 6.76
C ILE A 353 -11.88 -16.68 6.61
N GLY A 354 -11.81 -17.84 7.24
CA GLY A 354 -10.76 -18.83 6.98
C GLY A 354 -11.22 -19.76 5.86
N ARG A 355 -10.53 -19.75 4.71
CA ARG A 355 -10.89 -20.58 3.57
C ARG A 355 -10.89 -22.06 3.99
N HIS A 356 -12.02 -22.73 3.80
CA HIS A 356 -12.29 -24.10 4.26
C HIS A 356 -12.33 -24.32 5.78
N MET A 357 -12.12 -23.31 6.62
CA MET A 357 -12.17 -23.45 8.08
C MET A 357 -13.55 -23.06 8.61
N GLY A 358 -13.93 -21.81 8.38
CA GLY A 358 -15.12 -21.18 8.94
C GLY A 358 -15.12 -19.67 8.70
N GLN A 359 -16.14 -18.99 9.20
CA GLN A 359 -16.30 -17.55 9.16
C GLN A 359 -16.63 -17.04 10.57
N LEU A 360 -15.94 -15.98 11.01
CA LEU A 360 -16.19 -15.24 12.24
C LEU A 360 -16.59 -13.81 11.87
N GLY A 361 -17.84 -13.42 12.10
CA GLY A 361 -18.33 -12.05 11.95
C GLY A 361 -18.54 -11.41 13.32
N ALA A 362 -18.15 -10.16 13.50
CA ALA A 362 -18.39 -9.39 14.71
C ALA A 362 -18.87 -7.97 14.33
N THR A 363 -20.08 -7.59 14.71
CA THR A 363 -20.60 -6.23 14.53
C THR A 363 -20.68 -5.53 15.87
N VAL A 364 -20.19 -4.29 15.96
CA VAL A 364 -20.14 -3.52 17.21
C VAL A 364 -20.68 -2.12 16.95
N ARG A 365 -21.70 -1.71 17.69
CA ARG A 365 -22.23 -0.34 17.62
C ARG A 365 -21.71 0.45 18.81
N LEU A 366 -21.01 1.54 18.53
CA LEU A 366 -20.38 2.39 19.54
C LEU A 366 -20.89 3.83 19.39
N THR A 367 -21.02 4.54 20.50
CA THR A 367 -21.31 5.98 20.51
C THR A 367 -20.27 6.76 21.29
N GLY A 368 -20.12 8.05 20.97
CA GLY A 368 -19.11 8.93 21.59
C GLY A 368 -17.70 8.59 21.12
N VAL A 369 -17.53 8.25 19.84
CA VAL A 369 -16.22 7.92 19.27
C VAL A 369 -15.69 9.15 18.54
N PRO A 370 -14.82 9.96 19.16
CA PRO A 370 -14.31 11.15 18.49
C PRO A 370 -13.49 10.74 17.26
N LEU A 371 -13.75 11.41 16.13
CA LEU A 371 -13.01 11.24 14.87
C LEU A 371 -11.59 11.79 14.89
N ASP A 372 -11.20 12.49 15.95
CA ASP A 372 -9.89 13.10 16.02
C ASP A 372 -8.81 12.01 15.98
N ILE A 373 -7.75 12.21 15.20
CA ILE A 373 -6.75 11.17 14.84
C ILE A 373 -5.79 10.88 16.00
N LYS A 374 -5.77 11.74 17.02
CA LYS A 374 -4.95 11.56 18.23
C LYS A 374 -5.76 11.63 19.51
N PRO A 375 -6.84 10.86 19.67
CA PRO A 375 -7.40 10.73 20.99
C PRO A 375 -6.36 9.93 21.81
N ASP A 376 -6.06 10.40 23.01
CA ASP A 376 -5.43 9.54 23.99
C ASP A 376 -6.25 8.24 24.04
N PRO A 377 -5.65 7.06 23.78
CA PRO A 377 -6.38 5.79 23.77
C PRO A 377 -7.20 5.58 25.05
N GLN A 378 -6.72 6.10 26.19
CA GLN A 378 -7.46 6.05 27.45
C GLN A 378 -8.67 6.97 27.42
N ALA A 379 -8.51 8.22 26.97
CA ALA A 379 -9.61 9.15 26.81
C ALA A 379 -10.68 8.63 25.84
N LEU A 380 -10.28 7.97 24.74
CA LEU A 380 -11.19 7.32 23.81
C LEU A 380 -12.03 6.26 24.52
N LEU A 381 -11.39 5.34 25.24
CA LEU A 381 -12.09 4.28 25.98
C LEU A 381 -13.05 4.83 27.05
N ALA A 382 -12.74 5.99 27.63
CA ALA A 382 -13.57 6.64 28.63
C ALA A 382 -14.90 7.17 28.07
N VAL A 383 -14.90 7.65 26.83
CA VAL A 383 -16.09 8.22 26.16
C VAL A 383 -16.89 7.19 25.35
N MET A 384 -16.23 6.13 24.89
CA MET A 384 -16.88 5.08 24.11
C MET A 384 -17.97 4.36 24.91
N ARG A 385 -19.12 4.16 24.29
CA ARG A 385 -20.23 3.38 24.84
C ARG A 385 -20.64 2.30 23.86
N LEU A 386 -20.62 1.05 24.33
CA LEU A 386 -21.14 -0.09 23.58
C LEU A 386 -22.66 -0.09 23.63
N GLN A 387 -23.32 0.05 22.49
CA GLN A 387 -24.78 -0.04 22.36
C GLN A 387 -25.23 -1.46 22.05
N ASP A 388 -24.59 -2.06 21.04
CA ASP A 388 -24.92 -3.39 20.55
C ASP A 388 -23.64 -4.15 20.17
N PHE A 389 -23.63 -5.46 20.39
CA PHE A 389 -22.65 -6.34 19.77
C PHE A 389 -23.33 -7.58 19.20
N SER A 390 -22.81 -8.08 18.07
CA SER A 390 -23.20 -9.36 17.49
C SER A 390 -21.94 -10.12 17.12
N LEU A 391 -21.79 -11.36 17.58
CA LEU A 391 -20.71 -12.27 17.21
C LEU A 391 -21.31 -13.51 16.53
N THR A 392 -20.98 -13.73 15.27
CA THR A 392 -21.46 -14.85 14.46
C THR A 392 -20.29 -15.73 14.08
N TYR A 393 -20.36 -17.03 14.36
CA TYR A 393 -19.39 -18.03 13.90
C TYR A 393 -20.09 -19.08 13.04
N SER A 394 -19.60 -19.31 11.83
CA SER A 394 -20.03 -20.37 10.93
C SER A 394 -18.88 -21.37 10.74
N ASP A 395 -19.07 -22.63 11.12
CA ASP A 395 -18.08 -23.67 10.89
C ASP A 395 -18.27 -24.28 9.50
N TYR A 396 -17.19 -24.39 8.72
CA TYR A 396 -17.23 -25.07 7.43
C TYR A 396 -16.55 -26.44 7.47
N SER A 397 -15.41 -26.55 8.16
CA SER A 397 -14.78 -27.86 8.38
C SER A 397 -13.83 -27.95 9.57
N LEU A 398 -13.65 -26.88 10.36
CA LEU A 398 -12.69 -26.89 11.47
C LEU A 398 -13.07 -27.93 12.54
N LEU A 399 -14.32 -27.91 13.02
CA LEU A 399 -14.78 -28.84 14.06
C LEU A 399 -14.79 -30.31 13.59
N PRO A 400 -15.33 -30.65 12.41
CA PRO A 400 -15.23 -32.01 11.88
C PRO A 400 -13.79 -32.53 11.75
N ARG A 401 -12.86 -31.68 11.27
CA ARG A 401 -11.45 -32.08 11.13
C ARG A 401 -10.77 -32.26 12.49
N LEU A 402 -11.08 -31.40 13.47
CA LEU A 402 -10.56 -31.53 14.83
C LEU A 402 -11.04 -32.82 15.49
N ALA A 403 -12.35 -33.12 15.39
CA ALA A 403 -12.92 -34.37 15.90
C ALA A 403 -12.30 -35.60 15.21
N ARG A 404 -12.17 -35.56 13.89
CA ARG A 404 -11.53 -36.66 13.12
C ARG A 404 -10.08 -36.86 13.50
N ARG A 405 -9.32 -35.78 13.68
CA ARG A 405 -7.91 -35.86 14.08
C ARG A 405 -7.77 -36.46 15.47
N GLY A 406 -8.55 -35.97 16.43
CA GLY A 406 -8.57 -36.53 17.79
C GLY A 406 -9.00 -38.00 17.82
N ALA A 407 -9.97 -38.38 16.97
CA ALA A 407 -10.40 -39.75 16.82
C ALA A 407 -9.27 -40.66 16.30
N LEU A 408 -8.50 -40.19 15.31
CA LEU A 408 -7.31 -40.89 14.80
C LEU A 408 -6.20 -41.01 15.86
N ASP A 409 -5.93 -39.93 16.60
CA ASP A 409 -4.89 -39.90 17.63
C ASP A 409 -5.25 -40.80 18.83
N ASP A 410 -6.53 -40.86 19.22
CA ASP A 410 -7.03 -41.67 20.33
C ASP A 410 -7.43 -43.11 19.92
N GLY A 411 -7.42 -43.44 18.63
CA GLY A 411 -7.90 -44.71 18.11
C GLY A 411 -9.41 -44.95 18.35
N THR A 412 -10.20 -43.88 18.33
CA THR A 412 -11.66 -43.90 18.57
C THR A 412 -12.43 -43.53 17.30
N ASP A 413 -13.75 -43.67 17.31
CA ASP A 413 -14.59 -43.16 16.22
C ASP A 413 -14.83 -41.64 16.34
N GLU A 414 -15.12 -40.99 15.21
CA GLU A 414 -15.32 -39.53 15.15
C GLU A 414 -16.50 -39.06 16.02
N ALA A 415 -17.55 -39.89 16.12
CA ALA A 415 -18.75 -39.57 16.90
C ALA A 415 -18.46 -39.56 18.41
N THR A 416 -17.67 -40.51 18.89
CA THR A 416 -17.22 -40.63 20.28
C THR A 416 -16.31 -39.48 20.64
N GLN A 417 -15.38 -39.10 19.76
CA GLN A 417 -14.53 -37.94 20.01
C GLN A 417 -15.33 -36.63 20.02
N ARG A 418 -16.33 -36.50 19.14
CA ARG A 418 -17.24 -35.35 19.18
C ARG A 418 -18.04 -35.29 20.47
N GLU A 419 -18.58 -36.42 20.95
CA GLU A 419 -19.31 -36.46 22.22
C GLU A 419 -18.38 -36.18 23.41
N ARG A 420 -17.09 -36.56 23.32
CA ARG A 420 -16.07 -36.16 24.31
C ARG A 420 -15.85 -34.65 24.32
N LEU A 421 -15.75 -34.00 23.16
CA LEU A 421 -15.65 -32.54 23.06
C LEU A 421 -16.88 -31.84 23.63
N VAL A 422 -18.08 -32.36 23.35
CA VAL A 422 -19.35 -31.87 23.91
C VAL A 422 -19.34 -31.96 25.43
N ARG A 423 -18.93 -33.11 26.01
CA ARG A 423 -18.81 -33.26 27.47
C ARG A 423 -17.77 -32.34 28.10
N GLN A 424 -16.64 -32.11 27.42
CA GLN A 424 -15.62 -31.17 27.89
C GLN A 424 -16.13 -29.73 27.89
N ALA A 425 -16.79 -29.31 26.81
CA ALA A 425 -17.41 -27.99 26.73
C ALA A 425 -18.52 -27.84 27.78
N ASP A 426 -19.33 -28.89 27.99
CA ASP A 426 -20.36 -28.91 29.02
C ASP A 426 -19.77 -28.69 30.40
N ALA A 427 -18.72 -29.43 30.77
CA ALA A 427 -18.05 -29.28 32.05
C ALA A 427 -17.51 -27.85 32.29
N VAL A 428 -17.02 -27.19 31.24
CA VAL A 428 -16.52 -25.79 31.31
C VAL A 428 -17.68 -24.79 31.43
N LEU A 429 -18.80 -25.02 30.74
CA LEU A 429 -19.94 -24.10 30.69
C LEU A 429 -20.95 -24.33 31.81
N HIS A 430 -20.93 -25.49 32.46
CA HIS A 430 -21.87 -25.86 33.52
C HIS A 430 -21.88 -24.87 34.70
N PRO A 431 -20.72 -24.41 35.24
CA PRO A 431 -20.71 -23.40 36.29
C PRO A 431 -21.32 -22.06 35.85
N ALA A 432 -21.12 -21.67 34.59
CA ALA A 432 -21.67 -20.43 34.04
C ALA A 432 -23.19 -20.50 33.85
N ALA A 433 -23.74 -21.68 33.53
CA ALA A 433 -25.18 -21.89 33.37
C ALA A 433 -25.98 -21.64 34.66
N ALA A 434 -25.35 -21.77 35.83
CA ALA A 434 -25.96 -21.45 37.12
C ALA A 434 -26.25 -19.93 37.30
N ALA A 435 -25.66 -19.06 36.46
CA ALA A 435 -25.88 -17.62 36.51
C ALA A 435 -27.30 -17.20 36.05
N GLY A 436 -28.07 -18.10 35.43
CA GLY A 436 -29.48 -17.87 35.10
C GLY A 436 -29.94 -18.50 33.78
N PRO A 437 -31.23 -18.36 33.42
CA PRO A 437 -31.83 -19.02 32.26
C PRO A 437 -31.15 -18.67 30.92
N ARG A 438 -30.62 -17.45 30.79
CA ARG A 438 -29.88 -17.02 29.59
C ARG A 438 -28.52 -17.71 29.45
N ALA A 439 -27.80 -17.89 30.55
CA ALA A 439 -26.54 -18.62 30.54
C ALA A 439 -26.75 -20.11 30.27
N ALA A 440 -27.85 -20.68 30.79
CA ALA A 440 -28.28 -22.03 30.43
C ALA A 440 -28.62 -22.15 28.94
N ALA A 441 -29.35 -21.18 28.35
CA ALA A 441 -29.66 -21.16 26.92
C ALA A 441 -28.41 -21.03 26.04
N LEU A 442 -27.44 -20.20 26.44
CA LEU A 442 -26.15 -20.09 25.76
C LEU A 442 -25.38 -21.42 25.78
N ARG A 443 -25.32 -22.08 26.95
CA ARG A 443 -24.72 -23.41 27.09
C ARG A 443 -25.38 -24.40 26.13
N GLU A 444 -26.71 -24.50 26.14
CA GLU A 444 -27.43 -25.41 25.24
C GLU A 444 -27.17 -25.10 23.77
N ALA A 445 -27.12 -23.82 23.37
CA ALA A 445 -26.79 -23.43 22.00
C ALA A 445 -25.37 -23.84 21.59
N VAL A 446 -24.37 -23.66 22.48
CA VAL A 446 -22.99 -24.10 22.22
C VAL A 446 -22.89 -25.63 22.13
N LEU A 447 -23.57 -26.36 23.02
CA LEU A 447 -23.58 -27.82 22.99
C LEU A 447 -24.28 -28.36 21.73
N ALA A 448 -25.39 -27.74 21.31
CA ALA A 448 -26.07 -28.07 20.06
C ALA A 448 -25.14 -27.84 18.85
N PHE A 449 -24.44 -26.70 18.83
CA PHE A 449 -23.48 -26.36 17.78
C PHE A 449 -22.31 -27.35 17.68
N LEU A 450 -21.75 -27.80 18.81
CA LEU A 450 -20.67 -28.78 18.82
C LEU A 450 -21.11 -30.16 18.33
N ARG A 451 -22.39 -30.53 18.52
CA ARG A 451 -22.96 -31.78 18.01
C ARG A 451 -23.19 -31.72 16.50
N ALA A 452 -23.76 -30.60 16.03
CA ALA A 452 -24.08 -30.35 14.64
C ALA A 452 -23.52 -28.98 14.20
N PRO A 453 -22.26 -28.94 13.71
CA PRO A 453 -21.62 -27.71 13.27
C PRO A 453 -22.48 -26.99 12.21
N GLY A 454 -22.65 -25.69 12.38
CA GLY A 454 -23.48 -24.85 11.52
C GLY A 454 -23.12 -23.38 11.72
N THR A 455 -24.11 -22.55 12.05
CA THR A 455 -23.88 -21.15 12.44
C THR A 455 -24.41 -20.90 13.84
N ILE A 456 -23.58 -20.30 14.70
CA ILE A 456 -23.96 -19.80 16.01
C ILE A 456 -23.83 -18.27 16.02
N SER A 457 -24.85 -17.57 16.53
CA SER A 457 -24.84 -16.11 16.65
C SER A 457 -25.16 -15.69 18.08
N LEU A 458 -24.31 -14.82 18.63
CA LEU A 458 -24.43 -14.23 19.95
C LEU A 458 -24.74 -12.76 19.77
N VAL A 459 -25.94 -12.34 20.15
CA VAL A 459 -26.37 -10.94 20.09
C VAL A 459 -26.48 -10.40 21.51
N GLY A 460 -25.91 -9.22 21.73
CA GLY A 460 -25.76 -8.56 23.01
C GLY A 460 -26.24 -7.13 22.97
N HIS A 461 -27.19 -6.78 23.85
CA HIS A 461 -27.63 -5.40 24.10
C HIS A 461 -27.19 -5.01 25.52
N PRO A 462 -25.95 -4.53 25.72
CA PRO A 462 -25.47 -4.16 27.05
C PRO A 462 -26.29 -3.02 27.67
N TRP A 463 -26.86 -3.27 28.86
CA TRP A 463 -27.47 -2.23 29.70
C TRP A 463 -27.30 -2.54 31.20
N PRO A 464 -27.03 -1.54 32.09
CA PRO A 464 -26.63 -0.16 31.84
C PRO A 464 -25.09 0.00 31.78
N GLN A 465 -24.64 1.12 31.21
CA GLN A 465 -23.26 1.65 31.14
C GLN A 465 -22.19 0.80 31.87
N MET A 466 -21.42 -0.01 31.13
CA MET A 466 -20.16 -0.52 31.66
C MET A 466 -19.23 0.66 31.94
N ALA A 467 -18.88 0.86 33.21
CA ALA A 467 -17.97 1.92 33.61
C ALA A 467 -16.55 1.62 33.07
N GLU A 468 -15.75 2.68 32.91
CA GLU A 468 -14.35 2.72 32.43
C GLU A 468 -13.42 1.55 32.86
N PRO A 469 -13.46 1.00 34.11
CA PRO A 469 -12.60 -0.13 34.48
C PRO A 469 -12.95 -1.46 33.80
N GLU A 470 -14.15 -1.63 33.23
CA GLU A 470 -14.60 -2.89 32.63
C GLU A 470 -14.20 -3.02 31.15
N LEU A 471 -14.21 -1.91 30.42
CA LEU A 471 -13.83 -1.86 28.99
C LEU A 471 -12.32 -1.94 28.77
N SER A 472 -11.52 -1.35 29.66
CA SER A 472 -10.05 -1.33 29.56
C SER A 472 -9.39 -2.72 29.70
N GLY A 473 -10.11 -3.71 30.28
CA GLY A 473 -9.63 -5.09 30.39
C GLY A 473 -9.93 -6.00 29.18
N LEU A 474 -10.88 -5.63 28.31
CA LEU A 474 -11.38 -6.49 27.23
C LEU A 474 -10.32 -6.88 26.18
N PRO A 475 -9.49 -5.96 25.65
CA PRO A 475 -8.49 -6.32 24.62
C PRO A 475 -7.42 -7.31 25.14
N ALA A 476 -6.98 -7.13 26.39
CA ALA A 476 -6.05 -8.04 27.06
C ALA A 476 -6.72 -9.39 27.43
N ALA A 477 -8.04 -9.39 27.63
CA ALA A 477 -8.81 -10.59 27.93
C ALA A 477 -9.17 -11.42 26.69
N LEU A 478 -9.45 -10.77 25.56
CA LEU A 478 -9.76 -11.45 24.29
C LEU A 478 -8.52 -12.04 23.61
N SER A 479 -7.32 -11.55 23.94
CA SER A 479 -6.05 -12.02 23.38
C SER A 479 -5.43 -13.22 24.12
N ARG A 480 -6.04 -13.67 25.24
CA ARG A 480 -5.58 -14.84 26.01
C ARG A 480 -6.73 -15.84 26.22
N PRO A 481 -6.59 -17.12 25.84
CA PRO A 481 -7.67 -18.10 26.00
C PRO A 481 -8.11 -18.29 27.47
N GLU A 482 -7.19 -18.16 28.43
CA GLU A 482 -7.50 -18.19 29.86
C GLU A 482 -8.29 -16.98 30.36
N ALA A 483 -8.21 -15.86 29.65
CA ALA A 483 -8.85 -14.62 30.06
C ALA A 483 -10.29 -14.51 29.52
N LEU A 484 -10.67 -15.25 28.47
CA LEU A 484 -12.08 -15.53 28.16
C LEU A 484 -12.75 -16.34 29.28
N GLY A 485 -12.04 -17.32 29.86
CA GLY A 485 -12.49 -18.04 31.06
C GLY A 485 -12.65 -17.12 32.26
N ARG A 486 -11.68 -16.21 32.50
CA ARG A 486 -11.76 -15.21 33.59
C ARG A 486 -12.76 -14.09 33.35
N LEU A 487 -13.06 -13.73 32.09
CA LEU A 487 -14.13 -12.80 31.72
C LEU A 487 -15.49 -13.45 31.96
N ALA A 488 -15.65 -14.72 31.59
CA ALA A 488 -16.84 -15.51 31.92
C ALA A 488 -16.99 -15.70 33.44
N GLU A 489 -15.91 -15.97 34.18
CA GLU A 489 -15.92 -16.02 35.64
C GLU A 489 -16.19 -14.66 36.26
N ARG A 490 -15.67 -13.54 35.73
CA ARG A 490 -15.94 -12.18 36.26
C ARG A 490 -17.35 -11.71 35.97
N VAL A 491 -17.88 -11.99 34.78
CA VAL A 491 -19.30 -11.77 34.44
C VAL A 491 -20.18 -12.65 35.33
N ALA A 492 -19.78 -13.89 35.62
CA ALA A 492 -20.43 -14.75 36.59
C ALA A 492 -20.27 -14.25 38.04
N LEU A 493 -19.14 -13.64 38.41
CA LEU A 493 -18.88 -13.08 39.75
C LEU A 493 -19.68 -11.80 39.99
N VAL A 494 -19.81 -10.94 38.98
CA VAL A 494 -20.70 -9.76 38.99
C VAL A 494 -22.16 -10.21 39.07
N ALA A 495 -22.51 -11.37 38.49
CA ALA A 495 -23.82 -11.99 38.67
C ALA A 495 -24.01 -12.69 40.05
N GLN A 496 -22.92 -13.04 40.75
CA GLN A 496 -22.93 -13.74 42.04
C GLN A 496 -22.79 -12.82 43.27
N ALA A 497 -22.38 -11.56 43.11
CA ALA A 497 -22.21 -10.61 44.21
C ALA A 497 -23.55 -10.05 44.72
N GLY A 498 -24.30 -10.88 45.47
CA GLY A 498 -25.49 -10.47 46.24
C GLY A 498 -26.76 -10.22 45.42
N PRO A 499 -27.93 -10.05 46.06
CA PRO A 499 -29.20 -9.96 45.35
C PRO A 499 -29.26 -8.68 44.52
N LEU A 500 -29.04 -8.84 43.21
CA LEU A 500 -29.34 -7.80 42.23
C LEU A 500 -30.79 -7.31 42.44
N PRO A 501 -31.03 -5.98 42.52
CA PRO A 501 -32.37 -5.42 42.59
C PRO A 501 -33.26 -6.03 41.50
N PRO A 502 -34.58 -6.18 41.73
CA PRO A 502 -35.51 -6.76 40.74
C PRO A 502 -35.42 -6.12 39.35
N ALA A 503 -35.02 -4.84 39.29
CA ALA A 503 -34.77 -4.07 38.07
C ALA A 503 -33.56 -4.54 37.23
N LEU A 504 -32.61 -5.30 37.79
CA LEU A 504 -31.43 -5.83 37.08
C LEU A 504 -31.60 -7.29 36.62
N ARG A 505 -32.55 -8.05 37.19
CA ARG A 505 -32.84 -9.44 36.76
C ARG A 505 -33.53 -9.53 35.40
N ALA A 506 -34.14 -8.45 34.93
CA ALA A 506 -34.80 -8.42 33.61
C ALA A 506 -33.80 -8.33 32.44
N ASN A 507 -32.54 -7.91 32.67
CA ASN A 507 -31.79 -7.16 31.64
C ASN A 507 -30.44 -7.78 31.25
N LEU A 508 -30.50 -8.85 30.46
CA LEU A 508 -29.39 -9.50 29.75
C LEU A 508 -29.89 -9.73 28.30
N PRO A 509 -29.08 -10.11 27.30
CA PRO A 509 -29.48 -10.04 25.89
C PRO A 509 -30.79 -10.72 25.50
N ASP A 510 -31.45 -10.14 24.49
CA ASP A 510 -32.85 -10.40 24.14
C ASP A 510 -33.09 -11.54 23.15
N THR A 511 -32.05 -12.05 22.46
CA THR A 511 -32.26 -13.15 21.50
C THR A 511 -31.02 -14.02 21.23
N ILE A 512 -31.20 -15.35 21.29
CA ILE A 512 -30.30 -16.36 20.72
C ILE A 512 -31.07 -17.02 19.58
N SER A 513 -30.64 -16.81 18.33
CA SER A 513 -31.27 -17.44 17.17
C SER A 513 -30.42 -18.60 16.67
N LEU A 514 -30.99 -19.81 16.66
CA LEU A 514 -30.47 -20.95 15.93
C LEU A 514 -31.13 -20.97 14.55
N PRO A 515 -30.39 -21.15 13.44
CA PRO A 515 -31.02 -21.38 12.15
C PRO A 515 -31.86 -22.67 12.21
N PRO A 516 -32.98 -22.76 11.46
CA PRO A 516 -33.70 -24.02 11.33
C PRO A 516 -32.78 -25.09 10.75
N ALA A 517 -32.85 -26.31 11.29
CA ALA A 517 -32.07 -27.44 10.80
C ALA A 517 -32.28 -27.61 9.29
N ALA A 518 -31.20 -27.66 8.51
CA ALA A 518 -31.29 -27.97 7.09
C ALA A 518 -31.95 -29.34 6.92
N PRO A 519 -32.97 -29.49 6.05
CA PRO A 519 -33.57 -30.78 5.78
C PRO A 519 -32.49 -31.73 5.21
N PRO A 520 -32.56 -33.03 5.53
CA PRO A 520 -31.60 -34.01 5.01
C PRO A 520 -31.62 -33.98 3.48
N ALA A 521 -30.44 -33.92 2.86
CA ALA A 521 -30.30 -33.94 1.42
C ALA A 521 -30.87 -35.26 0.87
N GLU A 522 -31.93 -35.16 0.07
CA GLU A 522 -32.41 -36.28 -0.74
C GLU A 522 -31.29 -36.72 -1.69
N PRO A 523 -31.03 -38.03 -1.83
CA PRO A 523 -30.05 -38.53 -2.79
C PRO A 523 -30.51 -38.17 -4.21
N PRO A 524 -29.58 -37.78 -5.11
CA PRO A 524 -29.93 -37.41 -6.46
C PRO A 524 -30.60 -38.59 -7.19
N ALA A 525 -31.83 -38.37 -7.66
CA ALA A 525 -32.53 -39.29 -8.52
C ALA A 525 -31.70 -39.55 -9.78
N GLY A 526 -31.42 -40.82 -10.06
CA GLY A 526 -30.69 -41.25 -11.25
C GLY A 526 -31.40 -40.84 -12.55
N PRO A 527 -30.66 -40.69 -13.65
CA PRO A 527 -31.24 -40.24 -14.92
C PRO A 527 -32.16 -41.31 -15.52
N PRO A 528 -33.28 -40.92 -16.16
CA PRO A 528 -34.20 -41.86 -16.79
C PRO A 528 -33.57 -42.49 -18.04
N ALA A 529 -33.77 -43.80 -18.18
CA ALA A 529 -33.42 -44.56 -19.37
C ALA A 529 -34.31 -44.14 -20.56
N GLY A 530 -33.69 -43.62 -21.62
CA GLY A 530 -34.33 -43.41 -22.92
C GLY A 530 -33.96 -44.53 -23.91
N PRO A 531 -34.90 -45.02 -24.74
CA PRO A 531 -34.65 -46.10 -25.68
C PRO A 531 -34.00 -45.60 -26.98
N GLY A 532 -33.17 -46.44 -27.57
CA GLY A 532 -32.32 -46.09 -28.71
C GLY A 532 -32.96 -46.19 -30.10
N THR A 533 -32.26 -45.64 -31.09
CA THR A 533 -32.14 -46.07 -32.51
C THR A 533 -31.03 -45.24 -33.21
N PRO A 534 -30.50 -45.61 -34.40
CA PRO A 534 -29.06 -45.82 -34.62
C PRO A 534 -28.47 -44.81 -35.65
N PRO A 535 -27.21 -44.96 -36.15
CA PRO A 535 -26.35 -43.84 -36.52
C PRO A 535 -26.50 -43.39 -37.98
N ALA A 536 -26.29 -42.10 -38.22
CA ALA A 536 -26.12 -41.55 -39.56
C ALA A 536 -24.79 -40.78 -39.67
N ALA A 537 -23.93 -41.36 -40.50
CA ALA A 537 -22.77 -40.86 -41.24
C ALA A 537 -22.31 -39.40 -41.07
N TRP A 538 -21.00 -39.27 -40.87
CA TRP A 538 -20.19 -38.10 -41.28
C TRP A 538 -20.27 -37.85 -42.79
N PRO A 539 -20.12 -36.59 -43.20
CA PRO A 539 -19.13 -36.28 -44.24
C PRO A 539 -18.24 -35.05 -43.87
N PRO A 540 -17.18 -34.80 -44.67
CA PRO A 540 -15.89 -34.35 -44.15
C PRO A 540 -15.65 -32.83 -44.19
N ALA A 541 -14.60 -32.45 -43.50
CA ALA A 541 -13.95 -31.15 -43.56
C ALA A 541 -13.56 -30.75 -44.99
N ALA A 542 -13.91 -29.51 -45.36
CA ALA A 542 -13.32 -28.81 -46.50
C ALA A 542 -12.70 -27.50 -46.02
N SER A 543 -11.40 -27.39 -46.26
CA SER A 543 -10.55 -26.22 -46.03
C SER A 543 -10.74 -25.21 -47.16
N GLY A 544 -10.74 -23.91 -46.83
CA GLY A 544 -10.66 -22.83 -47.81
C GLY A 544 -10.70 -21.45 -47.15
N PRO A 545 -9.71 -20.56 -47.39
CA PRO A 545 -9.62 -19.27 -46.71
C PRO A 545 -10.46 -18.20 -47.44
N GLY A 546 -11.32 -17.50 -46.70
CA GLY A 546 -12.14 -16.39 -47.20
C GLY A 546 -11.92 -15.12 -46.37
N PRO A 547 -11.85 -13.93 -47.00
CA PRO A 547 -11.37 -12.70 -46.37
C PRO A 547 -12.42 -12.07 -45.44
N ALA A 548 -11.93 -11.44 -44.36
CA ALA A 548 -12.74 -10.73 -43.38
C ALA A 548 -13.42 -9.49 -43.99
N PRO A 549 -14.71 -9.22 -43.68
CA PRO A 549 -15.36 -7.97 -44.04
C PRO A 549 -14.95 -6.84 -43.07
N GLY A 550 -14.65 -5.69 -43.66
CA GLY A 550 -14.18 -4.50 -42.97
C GLY A 550 -15.22 -3.87 -42.03
N ILE A 551 -14.72 -3.39 -40.89
CA ILE A 551 -15.45 -2.56 -39.93
C ILE A 551 -15.18 -1.09 -40.32
N PRO A 552 -16.23 -0.25 -40.53
CA PRO A 552 -16.03 1.16 -40.84
C PRO A 552 -15.66 1.96 -39.58
N ALA A 553 -14.67 2.85 -39.74
CA ALA A 553 -14.23 3.81 -38.73
C ALA A 553 -15.27 4.93 -38.51
N PRO A 554 -15.43 5.46 -37.28
CA PRO A 554 -16.30 6.60 -37.03
C PRO A 554 -15.65 7.91 -37.48
N GLY A 555 -16.38 8.67 -38.29
CA GLY A 555 -15.97 9.94 -38.86
C GLY A 555 -15.90 11.08 -37.83
N ILE A 556 -14.90 11.95 -38.04
CA ILE A 556 -14.71 13.25 -37.40
C ILE A 556 -15.58 14.28 -38.13
N PRO A 557 -16.43 15.08 -37.46
CA PRO A 557 -16.97 16.29 -38.06
C PRO A 557 -16.06 17.49 -37.78
N SER A 558 -15.63 18.16 -38.85
CA SER A 558 -15.10 19.54 -38.81
C SER A 558 -16.23 20.58 -38.88
N PRO A 559 -15.98 21.83 -38.44
CA PRO A 559 -17.01 22.74 -37.95
C PRO A 559 -17.52 23.70 -39.01
N GLY A 560 -18.79 24.07 -38.91
CA GLY A 560 -19.34 25.19 -39.67
C GLY A 560 -20.83 25.38 -39.44
N ALA A 561 -21.20 26.33 -38.57
CA ALA A 561 -22.39 27.19 -38.71
C ALA A 561 -22.52 28.16 -37.53
N THR A 562 -22.20 29.43 -37.81
CA THR A 562 -22.92 30.67 -37.42
C THR A 562 -23.71 30.77 -36.10
N LEU A 563 -23.26 31.74 -35.28
CA LEU A 563 -23.95 32.41 -34.18
C LEU A 563 -25.29 33.06 -34.60
N PRO A 564 -26.20 33.28 -33.64
CA PRO A 564 -26.51 34.67 -33.31
C PRO A 564 -26.69 34.92 -31.80
N GLY A 565 -26.51 36.20 -31.41
CA GLY A 565 -27.21 36.77 -30.26
C GLY A 565 -26.32 37.19 -29.09
N ALA A 566 -25.80 38.43 -29.17
CA ALA A 566 -25.30 39.15 -28.02
C ALA A 566 -26.44 39.53 -27.05
N LEU A 567 -26.18 39.47 -25.75
CA LEU A 567 -27.01 40.07 -24.69
C LEU A 567 -26.19 41.13 -23.93
N PRO A 568 -26.81 42.24 -23.50
CA PRO A 568 -26.13 43.41 -22.94
C PRO A 568 -25.84 43.27 -21.42
N PRO A 569 -24.98 44.13 -20.85
CA PRO A 569 -24.65 44.09 -19.43
C PRO A 569 -25.60 44.96 -18.60
N GLY A 570 -26.00 44.45 -17.44
CA GLY A 570 -26.59 45.25 -16.35
C GLY A 570 -27.88 44.68 -15.76
N ALA A 571 -27.77 43.98 -14.62
CA ALA A 571 -28.84 43.90 -13.63
C ALA A 571 -28.27 43.46 -12.26
N ASP A 572 -28.74 44.16 -11.22
CA ASP A 572 -28.40 44.09 -9.79
C ASP A 572 -28.51 42.70 -9.14
N PRO A 573 -27.65 42.38 -8.15
CA PRO A 573 -27.80 41.21 -7.29
C PRO A 573 -28.46 41.59 -5.95
N ALA A 574 -29.80 41.69 -5.91
CA ALA A 574 -30.53 41.75 -4.65
C ALA A 574 -31.98 41.25 -4.79
N ALA A 575 -32.19 39.94 -4.63
CA ALA A 575 -33.50 39.39 -4.28
C ALA A 575 -33.35 38.09 -3.48
N PRO A 576 -34.02 37.93 -2.33
CA PRO A 576 -33.94 36.74 -1.50
C PRO A 576 -34.78 35.59 -2.06
N VAL A 577 -34.20 34.39 -2.10
CA VAL A 577 -34.88 33.15 -2.46
C VAL A 577 -35.76 32.69 -1.30
N THR A 578 -37.06 32.56 -1.56
CA THR A 578 -38.06 31.99 -0.64
C THR A 578 -38.03 30.46 -0.72
N PRO A 579 -38.02 29.71 0.40
CA PRO A 579 -38.13 28.25 0.36
C PRO A 579 -39.58 27.79 0.11
N PRO A 580 -39.79 26.63 -0.55
CA PRO A 580 -41.13 26.11 -0.80
C PRO A 580 -41.78 25.55 0.47
N ALA A 581 -43.11 25.67 0.49
CA ALA A 581 -44.01 25.42 1.60
C ALA A 581 -44.06 23.96 2.08
N ALA A 582 -44.26 23.82 3.41
CA ALA A 582 -44.48 22.56 4.11
C ALA A 582 -45.88 21.97 3.81
N LEU A 583 -45.93 20.63 3.66
CA LEU A 583 -47.16 19.85 3.69
C LEU A 583 -47.49 19.40 5.13
N PRO A 584 -48.77 19.26 5.51
CA PRO A 584 -49.16 19.09 6.90
C PRO A 584 -49.22 17.64 7.38
N GLY A 585 -48.72 17.43 8.60
CA GLY A 585 -49.36 16.66 9.68
C GLY A 585 -49.63 15.16 9.50
N VAL A 586 -48.75 14.32 10.05
CA VAL A 586 -49.07 12.96 10.50
C VAL A 586 -48.80 12.88 12.01
N PRO A 587 -49.75 12.45 12.86
CA PRO A 587 -49.56 12.39 14.31
C PRO A 587 -48.60 11.26 14.72
N PRO A 588 -47.94 11.38 15.89
CA PRO A 588 -46.99 10.38 16.36
C PRO A 588 -47.70 9.06 16.66
N ARG A 589 -47.21 7.97 16.03
CA ARG A 589 -47.56 6.59 16.41
C ARG A 589 -46.55 6.11 17.44
N ASP A 590 -47.08 5.61 18.55
CA ASP A 590 -46.36 4.89 19.58
C ASP A 590 -45.58 3.70 18.98
N GLY A 591 -44.28 3.65 19.30
CA GLY A 591 -43.33 2.71 18.74
C GLY A 591 -43.49 1.30 19.27
N GLY A 592 -44.32 0.50 18.58
CA GLY A 592 -44.17 -0.95 18.51
C GLY A 592 -43.24 -1.32 17.36
N LEU A 593 -42.10 -1.94 17.66
CA LEU A 593 -41.15 -2.43 16.65
C LEU A 593 -41.75 -3.63 15.90
N ALA A 594 -41.93 -3.47 14.60
CA ALA A 594 -42.24 -4.53 13.65
C ALA A 594 -40.96 -5.18 13.13
N LEU A 595 -40.96 -6.51 13.05
CA LEU A 595 -39.96 -7.33 12.38
C LEU A 595 -39.93 -7.02 10.87
N VAL A 596 -38.79 -6.53 10.38
CA VAL A 596 -38.46 -6.55 8.95
C VAL A 596 -37.40 -7.64 8.74
N PRO A 597 -37.63 -8.64 7.89
CA PRO A 597 -36.61 -9.64 7.57
C PRO A 597 -35.53 -9.00 6.70
N SER A 598 -34.34 -8.78 7.29
CA SER A 598 -33.12 -8.45 6.56
C SER A 598 -32.61 -9.70 5.85
N LEU A 599 -32.58 -9.69 4.52
CA LEU A 599 -31.87 -10.70 3.74
C LEU A 599 -30.35 -10.62 4.06
N PRO A 600 -29.66 -11.76 4.22
CA PRO A 600 -28.21 -11.75 4.41
C PRO A 600 -27.51 -11.18 3.17
N PRO A 601 -26.34 -10.52 3.33
CA PRO A 601 -25.54 -10.09 2.20
C PRO A 601 -25.16 -11.31 1.36
N VAL A 602 -25.48 -11.26 0.06
CA VAL A 602 -25.07 -12.25 -0.91
C VAL A 602 -23.53 -12.26 -0.95
N PRO A 603 -22.87 -13.42 -0.76
CA PRO A 603 -21.41 -13.49 -0.88
C PRO A 603 -21.01 -13.07 -2.30
N PRO A 604 -19.85 -12.40 -2.48
CA PRO A 604 -19.35 -12.10 -3.82
C PRO A 604 -19.23 -13.41 -4.60
N ALA A 605 -19.85 -13.45 -5.78
CA ALA A 605 -19.82 -14.62 -6.65
C ALA A 605 -18.37 -15.08 -6.85
N ALA A 606 -18.10 -16.34 -6.52
CA ALA A 606 -16.84 -16.97 -6.84
C ALA A 606 -16.59 -16.82 -8.34
N THR A 607 -15.42 -16.29 -8.71
CA THR A 607 -14.98 -16.23 -10.10
C THR A 607 -14.96 -17.66 -10.66
N PRO A 608 -15.73 -17.99 -11.71
CA PRO A 608 -15.73 -19.32 -12.27
C PRO A 608 -14.48 -19.48 -13.14
N GLY A 609 -13.49 -20.23 -12.65
CA GLY A 609 -12.31 -20.54 -13.45
C GLY A 609 -11.09 -20.95 -12.65
N GLU A 610 -11.16 -22.07 -11.94
CA GLU A 610 -9.99 -22.93 -11.65
C GLU A 610 -10.51 -24.24 -11.02
N GLN A 611 -10.89 -25.20 -11.88
CA GLN A 611 -11.00 -26.60 -11.49
C GLN A 611 -9.59 -27.19 -11.51
N PRO A 612 -9.05 -27.72 -10.41
CA PRO A 612 -7.99 -28.71 -10.49
C PRO A 612 -8.64 -30.08 -10.64
N ASP A 613 -8.69 -30.58 -11.88
CA ASP A 613 -8.82 -32.01 -12.14
C ASP A 613 -7.57 -32.70 -11.56
N VAL A 614 -7.71 -33.33 -10.39
CA VAL A 614 -6.76 -34.32 -9.90
C VAL A 614 -7.37 -35.70 -10.12
N ALA A 615 -7.36 -36.12 -11.37
CA ALA A 615 -7.48 -37.53 -11.71
C ALA A 615 -6.13 -38.21 -11.38
N LEU A 616 -6.18 -39.18 -10.46
CA LEU A 616 -5.07 -40.08 -10.14
C LEU A 616 -4.64 -40.86 -11.39
N SER A 617 -3.68 -40.32 -12.14
CA SER A 617 -2.98 -41.04 -13.21
C SER A 617 -1.75 -41.70 -12.63
N ARG A 618 -1.73 -43.05 -12.64
CA ARG A 618 -0.54 -43.86 -12.35
C ARG A 618 0.62 -43.42 -13.27
N PRO A 619 1.86 -43.30 -12.76
CA PRO A 619 3.00 -43.01 -13.60
C PRO A 619 3.32 -44.22 -14.52
N PRO A 620 3.73 -44.00 -15.78
CA PRO A 620 4.18 -45.07 -16.65
C PRO A 620 5.52 -45.64 -16.16
N PRO A 621 5.81 -46.93 -16.42
CA PRO A 621 7.06 -47.54 -15.99
C PRO A 621 8.25 -46.95 -16.75
N LEU A 622 9.33 -46.67 -16.01
CA LEU A 622 10.61 -46.23 -16.55
C LEU A 622 11.17 -47.24 -17.58
N PRO A 623 11.70 -46.80 -18.73
CA PRO A 623 12.39 -47.68 -19.65
C PRO A 623 13.71 -48.16 -19.04
N ARG A 624 13.94 -49.47 -19.13
CA ARG A 624 15.17 -50.14 -18.71
C ARG A 624 16.38 -49.60 -19.49
N LYS A 625 17.47 -49.31 -18.78
CA LYS A 625 18.80 -49.03 -19.36
C LYS A 625 19.24 -50.19 -20.26
N PRO A 626 19.64 -49.96 -21.53
CA PRO A 626 20.53 -50.86 -22.23
C PRO A 626 21.97 -50.69 -21.73
N GLY A 627 22.68 -51.82 -21.60
CA GLY A 627 24.10 -51.89 -21.25
C GLY A 627 25.03 -51.30 -22.32
N PRO A 628 26.34 -51.26 -22.06
CA PRO A 628 27.28 -50.36 -22.73
C PRO A 628 27.64 -50.87 -24.13
N GLY A 629 27.17 -50.14 -25.15
CA GLY A 629 27.62 -50.29 -26.53
C GLY A 629 28.77 -49.32 -26.82
N VAL A 630 29.89 -49.89 -27.26
CA VAL A 630 31.10 -49.23 -27.74
C VAL A 630 30.75 -48.28 -28.91
N ALA A 631 31.12 -47.01 -28.80
CA ALA A 631 31.11 -46.05 -29.91
C ALA A 631 32.38 -45.20 -29.91
N ALA A 632 32.94 -45.06 -31.10
CA ALA A 632 34.26 -44.54 -31.42
C ALA A 632 34.45 -43.05 -31.09
N ARG A 633 35.70 -42.72 -30.75
CA ARG A 633 36.22 -41.35 -30.59
C ARG A 633 36.10 -40.57 -31.91
N PRO A 634 35.58 -39.32 -31.90
CA PRO A 634 35.83 -38.38 -32.98
C PRO A 634 37.23 -37.73 -32.82
N ALA A 635 37.91 -37.55 -33.95
CA ALA A 635 39.21 -36.90 -34.03
C ALA A 635 39.14 -35.39 -33.71
N PRO A 636 40.17 -34.79 -33.08
CA PRO A 636 40.20 -33.36 -32.81
C PRO A 636 40.59 -32.54 -34.05
N LEU A 637 39.86 -31.45 -34.29
CA LEU A 637 40.23 -30.37 -35.23
C LEU A 637 41.43 -29.55 -34.70
N PRO A 638 42.25 -28.97 -35.59
CA PRO A 638 43.50 -28.31 -35.22
C PRO A 638 43.27 -26.91 -34.61
N ALA A 639 44.09 -26.58 -33.61
CA ALA A 639 44.12 -25.29 -32.94
C ALA A 639 44.84 -24.22 -33.80
N PRO A 640 44.39 -22.95 -33.77
CA PRO A 640 45.11 -21.83 -34.38
C PRO A 640 46.36 -21.46 -33.58
N ALA A 641 47.47 -21.28 -34.30
CA ALA A 641 48.76 -20.88 -33.77
C ALA A 641 48.77 -19.39 -33.37
N GLY A 642 49.46 -19.08 -32.27
CA GLY A 642 50.10 -17.77 -32.07
C GLY A 642 49.48 -16.85 -31.03
N VAL A 643 49.55 -17.21 -29.74
CA VAL A 643 49.63 -16.21 -28.66
C VAL A 643 50.70 -16.64 -27.66
N LYS A 644 51.68 -15.76 -27.46
CA LYS A 644 52.84 -15.93 -26.58
C LYS A 644 52.38 -15.73 -25.12
N PRO A 645 52.57 -16.69 -24.20
CA PRO A 645 52.14 -16.51 -22.82
C PRO A 645 53.11 -15.60 -22.04
N GLU A 646 52.51 -14.60 -21.41
CA GLU A 646 53.08 -13.69 -20.40
C GLU A 646 53.34 -14.47 -19.08
N PRO A 647 54.44 -14.22 -18.36
CA PRO A 647 54.78 -15.00 -17.17
C PRO A 647 53.88 -14.64 -15.98
N ALA A 648 53.34 -15.67 -15.33
CA ALA A 648 52.50 -15.57 -14.14
C ALA A 648 53.27 -15.00 -12.93
N PRO A 649 52.63 -14.15 -12.10
CA PRO A 649 53.24 -13.60 -10.90
C PRO A 649 53.37 -14.65 -9.78
N ALA A 650 54.50 -14.55 -9.07
CA ALA A 650 54.91 -15.43 -7.99
C ALA A 650 53.90 -15.52 -6.84
N ALA A 651 53.58 -16.74 -6.42
CA ALA A 651 52.78 -17.04 -5.25
C ALA A 651 53.54 -16.66 -3.96
N THR A 652 53.05 -15.65 -3.25
CA THR A 652 53.44 -15.34 -1.88
C THR A 652 52.88 -16.40 -0.93
N ARG A 653 53.79 -17.16 -0.31
CA ARG A 653 53.50 -18.12 0.75
C ARG A 653 52.88 -17.39 1.96
N ARG A 654 51.65 -17.78 2.34
CA ARG A 654 51.09 -17.48 3.66
C ARG A 654 51.82 -18.31 4.72
N PRO A 655 52.26 -17.73 5.85
CA PRO A 655 52.73 -18.51 6.99
C PRO A 655 51.55 -19.19 7.70
N SER A 656 51.71 -20.46 8.00
CA SER A 656 50.80 -21.26 8.82
C SER A 656 50.74 -20.74 10.26
N PRO A 657 49.57 -20.79 10.93
CA PRO A 657 49.46 -20.42 12.34
C PRO A 657 50.07 -21.50 13.25
N PRO A 658 50.70 -21.14 14.39
CA PRO A 658 51.24 -22.11 15.33
C PRO A 658 50.15 -22.81 16.12
N ALA A 659 50.38 -24.10 16.37
CA ALA A 659 49.53 -25.00 17.14
C ALA A 659 49.31 -24.51 18.58
N ALA A 660 48.05 -24.52 19.02
CA ALA A 660 47.65 -24.22 20.39
C ALA A 660 48.08 -25.34 21.35
N ARG A 661 48.76 -24.97 22.44
CA ARG A 661 48.96 -25.83 23.62
C ARG A 661 47.70 -25.78 24.50
N PRO A 662 47.30 -26.89 25.14
CA PRO A 662 46.20 -26.91 26.09
C PRO A 662 46.67 -26.54 27.49
N GLY A 663 45.85 -25.79 28.22
CA GLY A 663 45.94 -25.66 29.68
C GLY A 663 46.39 -24.27 30.15
N VAL A 664 45.42 -23.48 30.59
CA VAL A 664 45.37 -22.69 31.83
C VAL A 664 44.15 -21.76 31.69
N LYS A 665 43.19 -21.90 32.61
CA LYS A 665 41.95 -21.12 32.67
C LYS A 665 42.30 -19.79 33.39
N PRO A 666 42.20 -18.61 32.75
CA PRO A 666 42.39 -17.36 33.46
C PRO A 666 41.11 -16.99 34.21
N GLU A 667 41.29 -16.70 35.49
CA GLU A 667 40.33 -16.13 36.41
C GLU A 667 39.97 -14.69 35.97
N PRO A 668 38.69 -14.30 35.96
CA PRO A 668 38.29 -12.96 35.52
C PRO A 668 38.66 -11.90 36.59
N PRO A 669 39.21 -10.74 36.21
CA PRO A 669 39.45 -9.67 37.15
C PRO A 669 38.13 -9.03 37.60
N ALA A 670 38.07 -8.69 38.88
CA ALA A 670 36.95 -7.99 39.51
C ALA A 670 36.66 -6.64 38.83
N PRO A 671 35.39 -6.21 38.73
CA PRO A 671 35.02 -4.95 38.12
C PRO A 671 35.49 -3.76 38.98
N ALA A 672 36.31 -2.89 38.39
CA ALA A 672 36.66 -1.60 38.96
C ALA A 672 35.42 -0.69 38.98
N ALA A 673 35.12 -0.13 40.15
CA ALA A 673 34.07 0.86 40.34
C ALA A 673 34.39 2.14 39.56
N MET A 674 33.58 2.42 38.54
CA MET A 674 33.68 3.63 37.73
C MET A 674 32.78 4.71 38.34
N ALA A 675 33.39 5.79 38.80
CA ALA A 675 32.70 6.97 39.31
C ALA A 675 31.88 7.64 38.19
N PRO A 676 30.69 8.20 38.49
CA PRO A 676 29.84 8.85 37.49
C PRO A 676 30.45 10.18 37.03
N ALA A 677 30.55 10.34 35.71
CA ALA A 677 30.91 11.61 35.07
C ALA A 677 29.81 12.67 35.30
N PRO A 678 30.17 13.96 35.46
CA PRO A 678 29.21 15.02 35.67
C PRO A 678 28.40 15.31 34.40
N SER A 679 27.09 15.41 34.58
CA SER A 679 26.08 15.73 33.56
C SER A 679 26.32 17.12 32.94
N PRO A 680 26.31 17.28 31.60
CA PRO A 680 26.42 18.59 30.98
C PRO A 680 25.14 19.40 31.19
N ALA A 681 25.30 20.59 31.76
CA ALA A 681 24.24 21.53 32.07
C ALA A 681 23.42 21.93 30.82
N ALA A 682 22.10 21.85 30.93
CA ALA A 682 21.16 22.36 29.94
C ALA A 682 21.25 23.90 29.82
N PRO A 683 21.17 24.47 28.61
CA PRO A 683 21.10 25.92 28.44
C PRO A 683 19.77 26.47 28.96
N ARG A 684 19.83 27.35 29.95
CA ARG A 684 18.69 28.13 30.45
C ARG A 684 18.23 29.13 29.37
N LEU A 685 17.12 28.85 28.71
CA LEU A 685 16.38 29.83 27.93
C LEU A 685 15.49 30.65 28.88
N SER A 686 15.95 31.85 29.23
CA SER A 686 15.15 32.89 29.86
C SER A 686 14.40 33.66 28.79
N GLY A 687 13.12 33.33 28.58
CA GLY A 687 12.20 34.06 27.71
C GLY A 687 10.97 34.45 28.51
N LYS A 688 10.90 35.72 28.91
CA LYS A 688 9.78 36.33 29.62
C LYS A 688 8.59 36.46 28.65
N PRO A 689 7.37 35.99 28.98
CA PRO A 689 6.20 36.19 28.13
C PRO A 689 5.73 37.65 28.17
N PRO A 690 5.24 38.22 27.06
CA PRO A 690 4.62 39.55 27.06
C PRO A 690 3.23 39.51 27.73
N PRO A 691 2.81 40.63 28.36
CA PRO A 691 1.53 40.70 29.09
C PRO A 691 0.32 40.75 28.15
N ALA A 692 -0.81 40.34 28.74
CA ALA A 692 -2.12 40.10 28.14
C ALA A 692 -2.76 41.32 27.44
#